data_AF-A0A821WG48-F1
#
_entry.id   AF-A0A821WG48-F1
#
_cell.length_a   1.000
_cell.length_b   1.000
_cell.length_c   1.000
_cell.angle_alpha   90.00
_cell.angle_beta   90.00
_cell.angle_gamma   90.00
#
_symmetry.space_group_name_H-M   'P 1'
#
loop_
_entity.id
_entity.type
_entity.pdbx_description
1 polymer ?
#
loop_
_entity_poly.entity_id
_entity_poly.type
_entity_poly.pdbx_seq_one_letter_code
_entity_poly.pdbx_strand_id
1 'polypeptide(L)'
;MFPTVDTEDISRSTSLEPEQSFTSDEQDSGDSSPVAKQNNNNLTLNMLIKETIFCIALAVTTYGALHNIPASTSKVPHAVRFFNTNLVKDWYKGQLSNALALINKQDISFVMYYAPWDAESQYVRGEFEAAAGVLNDRVHFSAINCWNPGSECRLQHNKIPSWPILMVYTVTSRGILYKGPRNAESMVNFLELIMKPLQRVSSTEDLVNLLSMCDAVAVGYTPVSYTSKYYNIWYNTAIKTKEFDTIGEVCFAVVTSTELAVDLGIDSVPNARFMLWNDTKDYTPDGENQAWNESSLVPWILENFVQPVSRIIPMWRKGFNFERFADGSPMLILFTPMNPLYEQLPSYALMREVAMEYYNCKNNETNQWTMELMKLQQIQRLLYQQKNFLKFCQEHKFKPIKKLHSKYKKVVSHNNKYPWNNVTEKNQKNSAINMIKQGLAVSKIIGSANENEFMPNDFIQACGLESLAAEKNYENYEQCLTFEEHLEDFEQEEIEMTILSSEDDPLSPENLVQENVKHACNILRFANKLFPAVTPGKVDGNISHIHGWACQTNLTMNILAVDSLRNYHFAEALGIDLKNKKDMTAVVILDSKHESQYVLSGEYNAKSVREFIANFTRKQLKRTLRTHVEDAAHTHYFGSNGSASKEKDFDIINLTTRSFRRTIRTPGVLSLVAVCGGACSGHTTRALSEAARLLNECGVRTQAARIDALRHDLPWHYTPSAYPTILVFSPYRNGEDSRAYPRDVRISSSGLVALSLRALPTPLHLRVRLVLCARIRAITEKKDCLKDMRENVVSVIGRNLKYWRQTQIHELKKSLLKRLQNLNQAYLFLSLLHTSDLKENNCKRNFALKSFDDLSTNWYIDTSSILRKNGSLSPIIR
;
A
#
# COMPACT_ATOMS: atom_id res chain seq x y z
N MET A 1 1.79 28.37 -14.71
CA MET A 1 2.38 27.12 -15.26
C MET A 1 2.61 26.08 -14.18
N PHE A 2 3.11 26.47 -13.00
CA PHE A 2 3.19 25.58 -11.84
C PHE A 2 1.95 25.71 -10.95
N PRO A 3 1.46 24.63 -10.34
CA PRO A 3 0.44 24.73 -9.30
C PRO A 3 1.02 25.53 -8.12
N THR A 4 0.40 26.65 -7.80
CA THR A 4 0.64 27.40 -6.57
C THR A 4 -0.11 26.71 -5.44
N VAL A 5 0.53 26.56 -4.28
CA VAL A 5 -0.11 25.99 -3.10
C VAL A 5 -1.22 26.94 -2.63
N ASP A 6 -2.47 26.49 -2.66
CA ASP A 6 -3.54 27.10 -1.86
C ASP A 6 -3.20 26.85 -0.39
N THR A 7 -3.02 27.93 0.35
CA THR A 7 -2.52 27.93 1.73
C THR A 7 -3.53 27.42 2.76
N GLU A 8 -4.70 26.91 2.35
CA GLU A 8 -5.78 26.55 3.27
C GLU A 8 -5.67 25.13 3.86
N ASP A 9 -4.91 24.21 3.25
CA ASP A 9 -4.88 22.80 3.70
C ASP A 9 -3.78 22.45 4.72
N ILE A 10 -2.94 23.42 5.13
CA ILE A 10 -1.83 23.16 6.08
C ILE A 10 -2.05 23.82 7.46
N SER A 11 -3.03 24.71 7.61
CA SER A 11 -3.17 25.52 8.85
C SER A 11 -4.22 25.05 9.86
N ARG A 12 -4.78 23.82 9.75
CA ARG A 12 -5.81 23.34 10.69
C ARG A 12 -5.39 22.25 11.69
N SER A 13 -4.12 21.91 11.79
CA SER A 13 -3.72 20.85 12.75
C SER A 13 -2.32 21.02 13.32
N THR A 14 -2.00 22.19 13.87
CA THR A 14 -1.00 22.35 14.95
C THR A 14 -1.10 23.75 15.58
N SER A 15 -2.06 23.94 16.49
CA SER A 15 -2.00 25.02 17.48
C SER A 15 -1.74 24.40 18.86
N LEU A 16 -0.46 24.33 19.24
CA LEU A 16 -0.06 24.20 20.64
C LEU A 16 0.40 25.59 21.06
N GLU A 17 -0.44 26.27 21.85
CA GLU A 17 -0.12 27.52 22.51
C GLU A 17 1.04 27.31 23.51
N PRO A 18 2.05 28.20 23.54
CA PRO A 18 3.02 28.22 24.64
C PRO A 18 2.43 28.97 25.84
N GLU A 19 2.41 28.30 26.99
CA GLU A 19 2.08 28.89 28.29
C GLU A 19 2.97 30.11 28.61
N GLN A 20 2.32 31.22 28.98
CA GLN A 20 2.94 32.38 29.59
C GLN A 20 3.21 32.10 31.07
N SER A 21 4.47 32.16 31.47
CA SER A 21 4.88 32.18 32.88
C SER A 21 4.69 33.57 33.48
N PHE A 22 3.87 33.63 34.53
CA PHE A 22 3.73 34.77 35.43
C PHE A 22 5.03 35.06 36.21
N THR A 23 5.40 36.32 36.32
CA THR A 23 6.24 36.85 37.41
C THR A 23 5.56 38.08 37.98
N SER A 24 5.32 38.02 39.29
CA SER A 24 4.66 39.02 40.12
C SER A 24 5.65 40.01 40.75
N ASP A 25 5.07 41.11 41.23
CA ASP A 25 5.49 41.98 42.35
C ASP A 25 6.32 43.25 42.06
N GLU A 26 5.56 44.33 41.86
CA GLU A 26 5.41 45.53 42.71
C GLU A 26 6.61 46.24 43.40
N GLN A 27 6.53 47.58 43.26
CA GLN A 27 6.66 48.65 44.27
C GLN A 27 7.79 49.70 44.17
N ASP A 28 7.32 50.92 43.87
CA ASP A 28 7.71 52.28 44.24
C ASP A 28 8.77 52.51 45.34
N SER A 29 9.62 53.53 45.13
CA SER A 29 9.64 54.74 45.97
C SER A 29 10.65 55.77 45.47
N GLY A 30 10.27 57.05 45.60
CA GLY A 30 11.00 58.22 45.08
C GLY A 30 11.99 58.90 46.04
N ASP A 31 12.74 59.80 45.43
CA ASP A 31 13.39 61.03 45.91
C ASP A 31 14.05 61.12 47.29
N SER A 32 15.35 61.46 47.27
CA SER A 32 15.85 62.67 47.95
C SER A 32 17.23 63.10 47.41
N SER A 33 17.38 64.41 47.21
CA SER A 33 18.64 65.15 47.06
C SER A 33 19.00 65.80 48.41
N PRO A 34 20.10 66.58 48.61
CA PRO A 34 21.26 66.90 47.76
C PRO A 34 22.61 66.77 48.53
N VAL A 35 23.75 67.11 47.91
CA VAL A 35 24.77 68.07 48.41
C VAL A 35 25.91 68.18 47.38
N ALA A 36 26.21 69.42 47.03
CA ALA A 36 27.22 69.85 46.07
C ALA A 36 28.65 69.84 46.64
N LYS A 37 29.65 69.56 45.79
CA LYS A 37 30.72 70.54 45.44
C LYS A 37 31.66 70.00 44.36
N GLN A 38 31.80 70.81 43.31
CA GLN A 38 32.79 70.72 42.25
C GLN A 38 34.22 70.63 42.80
N ASN A 39 35.06 69.80 42.17
CA ASN A 39 36.49 70.05 42.09
C ASN A 39 37.02 69.68 40.70
N ASN A 40 37.87 70.57 40.18
CA ASN A 40 38.30 70.75 38.79
C ASN A 40 39.21 69.65 38.19
N ASN A 41 38.88 68.37 38.35
CA ASN A 41 39.58 67.25 37.67
C ASN A 41 38.74 66.56 36.58
N ASN A 42 37.51 67.03 36.32
CA ASN A 42 36.54 66.36 35.46
C ASN A 42 36.77 66.55 33.94
N LEU A 43 37.66 67.43 33.50
CA LEU A 43 37.85 67.63 32.05
C LEU A 43 38.72 66.52 31.43
N THR A 44 39.77 66.09 32.11
CA THR A 44 40.66 65.01 31.67
C THR A 44 40.03 63.63 31.86
N LEU A 45 39.28 63.43 32.95
CA LEU A 45 38.52 62.21 33.18
C LEU A 45 37.39 62.04 32.15
N ASN A 46 36.65 63.11 31.80
CA ASN A 46 35.60 63.01 30.77
C ASN A 46 36.17 62.80 29.35
N MET A 47 37.39 63.27 29.05
CA MET A 47 38.08 62.90 27.81
C MET A 47 38.48 61.42 27.82
N LEU A 48 39.07 60.93 28.90
CA LEU A 48 39.45 59.51 29.03
C LEU A 48 38.23 58.58 29.05
N ILE A 49 37.11 59.00 29.64
CA ILE A 49 35.84 58.27 29.61
C ILE A 49 35.27 58.25 28.19
N LYS A 50 35.34 59.36 27.45
CA LYS A 50 34.89 59.39 26.05
C LYS A 50 35.77 58.53 25.14
N GLU A 51 37.10 58.54 25.34
CA GLU A 51 38.03 57.70 24.60
C GLU A 51 37.87 56.23 24.94
N THR A 52 37.64 55.88 26.21
CA THR A 52 37.37 54.49 26.62
C THR A 52 36.00 54.02 26.12
N ILE A 53 34.96 54.84 26.17
CA ILE A 53 33.66 54.52 25.56
C ILE A 53 33.79 54.35 24.05
N PHE A 54 34.60 55.17 23.37
CA PHE A 54 34.87 55.02 21.95
C PHE A 54 35.62 53.73 21.65
N CYS A 55 36.63 53.38 22.45
CA CYS A 55 37.35 52.11 22.32
C CYS A 55 36.46 50.90 22.60
N ILE A 56 35.57 50.98 23.60
CA ILE A 56 34.58 49.94 23.89
C ILE A 56 33.57 49.84 22.76
N ALA A 57 33.10 50.96 22.19
CA ALA A 57 32.20 50.95 21.04
C ALA A 57 32.89 50.36 19.80
N LEU A 58 34.17 50.66 19.57
CA LEU A 58 34.98 50.04 18.51
C LEU A 58 35.18 48.54 18.76
N ALA A 59 35.45 48.14 20.00
CA ALA A 59 35.59 46.74 20.37
C ALA A 59 34.26 45.98 20.22
N VAL A 60 33.12 46.58 20.60
CA VAL A 60 31.78 45.97 20.47
C VAL A 60 31.33 45.93 19.01
N THR A 61 31.64 46.95 18.19
CA THR A 61 31.32 46.94 16.76
C THR A 61 32.21 45.97 15.98
N THR A 62 33.49 45.85 16.32
CA THR A 62 34.39 44.84 15.74
C THR A 62 34.05 43.43 16.21
N TYR A 63 33.71 43.24 17.49
CA TYR A 63 33.20 41.97 18.03
C TYR A 63 31.86 41.58 17.38
N GLY A 64 30.96 42.54 17.20
CA GLY A 64 29.70 42.35 16.48
C GLY A 64 29.91 42.02 15.00
N ALA A 65 30.89 42.64 14.33
CA ALA A 65 31.26 42.33 12.95
C ALA A 65 31.94 40.96 12.79
N LEU A 66 32.72 40.52 13.80
CA LEU A 66 33.36 39.20 13.83
C LEU A 66 32.37 38.08 14.17
N HIS A 67 31.38 38.34 15.03
CA HIS A 67 30.32 37.37 15.33
C HIS A 67 29.20 37.33 14.28
N ASN A 68 29.01 38.42 13.54
CA ASN A 68 28.12 38.48 12.37
C ASN A 68 28.91 38.38 11.06
N ILE A 69 29.95 37.54 10.98
CA ILE A 69 30.40 37.08 9.67
C ILE A 69 29.23 36.24 9.13
N PRO A 70 28.53 36.67 8.07
CA PRO A 70 27.54 35.80 7.44
C PRO A 70 28.29 34.51 7.13
N ALA A 71 27.78 33.38 7.63
CA ALA A 71 28.38 32.08 7.37
C ALA A 71 28.72 32.05 5.88
N SER A 72 30.00 31.81 5.55
CA SER A 72 30.45 31.68 4.17
C SER A 72 29.67 30.54 3.54
N THR A 73 28.50 30.85 3.00
CA THR A 73 27.76 29.94 2.15
C THR A 73 28.71 29.63 1.01
N SER A 74 28.96 28.34 0.79
CA SER A 74 29.81 27.91 -0.31
C SER A 74 29.36 28.62 -1.58
N LYS A 75 30.33 29.09 -2.40
CA LYS A 75 30.00 29.66 -3.72
C LYS A 75 29.03 28.69 -4.40
N VAL A 76 27.90 29.21 -4.84
CA VAL A 76 26.88 28.41 -5.53
C VAL A 76 27.57 27.59 -6.62
N PRO A 77 27.41 26.26 -6.64
CA PRO A 77 28.08 25.42 -7.62
C PRO A 77 27.69 25.87 -9.03
N HIS A 78 28.66 25.94 -9.93
CA HIS A 78 28.41 26.28 -11.33
C HIS A 78 27.41 25.29 -11.94
N ALA A 79 26.53 25.78 -12.80
CA ALA A 79 25.57 24.94 -13.51
C ALA A 79 26.31 23.91 -14.40
N VAL A 80 26.19 22.63 -14.05
CA VAL A 80 26.71 21.48 -14.81
C VAL A 80 25.54 20.73 -15.43
N ARG A 81 25.79 20.08 -16.58
CA ARG A 81 24.82 19.19 -17.21
C ARG A 81 24.38 18.10 -16.24
N PHE A 82 23.07 17.99 -16.11
CA PHE A 82 22.40 16.93 -15.39
C PHE A 82 22.16 15.71 -16.28
N PHE A 83 21.98 15.88 -17.59
CA PHE A 83 21.93 14.75 -18.54
C PHE A 83 23.15 14.77 -19.46
N ASN A 84 23.79 13.61 -19.61
CA ASN A 84 25.00 13.45 -20.44
C ASN A 84 24.69 12.86 -21.83
N THR A 85 23.48 12.33 -22.01
CA THR A 85 23.05 11.70 -23.26
C THR A 85 22.50 12.73 -24.26
N ASN A 86 22.48 12.37 -25.54
CA ASN A 86 21.82 13.19 -26.59
C ASN A 86 20.30 12.97 -26.64
N LEU A 87 19.77 12.02 -25.86
CA LEU A 87 18.34 11.67 -25.84
C LEU A 87 17.50 12.75 -25.14
N VAL A 88 18.04 13.34 -24.08
CA VAL A 88 17.38 14.39 -23.31
C VAL A 88 18.07 15.72 -23.53
N LYS A 89 17.34 16.72 -24.01
CA LYS A 89 17.88 18.08 -24.17
C LYS A 89 17.93 18.80 -22.83
N ASP A 90 19.11 18.86 -22.22
CA ASP A 90 19.29 19.50 -20.92
C ASP A 90 19.67 20.99 -20.99
N TRP A 91 18.78 21.82 -20.48
CA TRP A 91 18.91 23.26 -20.28
C TRP A 91 19.44 23.56 -18.87
N TYR A 92 20.62 23.03 -18.56
CA TYR A 92 21.24 23.07 -17.23
C TYR A 92 21.53 24.48 -16.67
N LYS A 93 21.64 25.51 -17.53
CA LYS A 93 21.77 26.91 -17.14
C LYS A 93 20.41 27.57 -16.77
N GLY A 94 19.31 26.85 -16.95
CA GLY A 94 17.94 27.32 -16.74
C GLY A 94 17.46 28.32 -17.79
N GLN A 95 17.78 28.06 -19.06
CA GLN A 95 17.36 28.85 -20.23
C GLN A 95 15.91 28.50 -20.60
N LEU A 96 14.94 29.22 -20.02
CA LEU A 96 13.53 28.86 -20.14
C LEU A 96 12.94 29.26 -21.49
N SER A 97 13.23 30.46 -22.00
CA SER A 97 12.70 30.93 -23.30
C SER A 97 13.14 30.02 -24.46
N ASN A 98 14.42 29.65 -24.50
CA ASN A 98 14.95 28.78 -25.55
C ASN A 98 14.35 27.37 -25.47
N ALA A 99 14.14 26.87 -24.25
CA ALA A 99 13.49 25.58 -24.03
C ALA A 99 12.04 25.62 -24.54
N LEU A 100 11.26 26.64 -24.16
CA LEU A 100 9.86 26.79 -24.57
C LEU A 100 9.71 26.97 -26.09
N ALA A 101 10.61 27.70 -26.74
CA ALA A 101 10.62 27.84 -28.20
C ALA A 101 10.82 26.49 -28.92
N LEU A 102 11.68 25.61 -28.37
CA LEU A 102 11.87 24.26 -28.90
C LEU A 102 10.66 23.36 -28.60
N ILE A 103 10.13 23.44 -27.38
CA ILE A 103 8.95 22.68 -26.93
C ILE A 103 7.74 22.95 -27.84
N ASN A 104 7.46 24.23 -28.13
CA ASN A 104 6.33 24.64 -28.96
C ASN A 104 6.48 24.25 -30.44
N LYS A 105 7.68 23.86 -30.89
CA LYS A 105 7.92 23.40 -32.26
C LYS A 105 7.66 21.90 -32.44
N GLN A 106 7.67 21.13 -31.35
CA GLN A 106 7.48 19.68 -31.37
C GLN A 106 6.01 19.33 -31.09
N ASP A 107 5.53 18.22 -31.65
CA ASP A 107 4.14 17.82 -31.49
C ASP A 107 3.81 17.45 -30.03
N ILE A 108 4.71 16.70 -29.40
CA ILE A 108 4.64 16.31 -28.00
C ILE A 108 6.03 16.47 -27.38
N SER A 109 6.11 17.22 -26.29
CA SER A 109 7.33 17.39 -25.50
C SER A 109 7.10 16.99 -24.05
N PHE A 110 7.94 16.10 -23.52
CA PHE A 110 7.96 15.76 -22.10
C PHE A 110 9.11 16.48 -21.40
N VAL A 111 8.77 17.30 -20.41
CA VAL A 111 9.68 18.27 -19.81
C VAL A 111 9.85 18.01 -18.32
N MET A 112 11.10 17.84 -17.89
CA MET A 112 11.49 17.70 -16.49
C MET A 112 12.06 19.02 -15.96
N TYR A 113 11.33 19.66 -15.06
CA TYR A 113 11.84 20.78 -14.27
C TYR A 113 12.49 20.20 -13.02
N TYR A 114 13.80 20.43 -12.84
CA TYR A 114 14.58 19.74 -11.81
C TYR A 114 15.49 20.66 -10.99
N ALA A 115 15.94 20.12 -9.85
CA ALA A 115 17.02 20.64 -9.05
C ALA A 115 18.12 19.57 -8.94
N PRO A 116 19.40 19.89 -9.19
CA PRO A 116 20.45 18.88 -9.29
C PRO A 116 20.84 18.25 -7.95
N TRP A 117 20.53 18.87 -6.81
CA TRP A 117 20.82 18.31 -5.47
C TRP A 117 19.64 17.51 -4.90
N ASP A 118 18.47 17.57 -5.52
CA ASP A 118 17.26 16.94 -5.02
C ASP A 118 17.31 15.42 -5.25
N ALA A 119 17.04 14.66 -4.19
CA ALA A 119 17.15 13.20 -4.21
C ALA A 119 16.15 12.55 -5.18
N GLU A 120 14.92 13.08 -5.25
CA GLU A 120 13.93 12.58 -6.21
C GLU A 120 14.35 12.89 -7.65
N SER A 121 14.88 14.08 -7.92
CA SER A 121 15.37 14.46 -9.24
C SER A 121 16.52 13.55 -9.68
N GLN A 122 17.45 13.23 -8.78
CA GLN A 122 18.56 12.30 -9.03
C GLN A 122 18.07 10.88 -9.35
N TYR A 123 17.06 10.39 -8.61
CA TYR A 123 16.43 9.10 -8.90
C TYR A 123 15.77 9.09 -10.28
N VAL A 124 14.95 10.12 -10.57
CA VAL A 124 14.19 10.23 -11.82
C VAL A 124 15.08 10.37 -13.05
N ARG A 125 16.29 10.91 -12.91
CA ARG A 125 17.24 11.08 -14.02
C ARG A 125 17.40 9.81 -14.86
N GLY A 126 17.68 8.67 -14.22
CA GLY A 126 17.89 7.39 -14.92
C GLY A 126 16.61 6.88 -15.59
N GLU A 127 15.48 6.99 -14.89
CA GLU A 127 14.17 6.57 -15.38
C GLU A 127 13.68 7.42 -16.55
N PHE A 128 13.96 8.73 -16.52
CA PHE A 128 13.62 9.67 -17.58
C PHE A 128 14.45 9.45 -18.84
N GLU A 129 15.75 9.15 -18.70
CA GLU A 129 16.59 8.71 -19.84
C GLU A 129 16.14 7.37 -20.41
N ALA A 130 15.72 6.43 -19.57
CA ALA A 130 15.17 5.15 -20.02
C ALA A 130 13.88 5.32 -20.82
N ALA A 131 12.95 6.17 -20.36
CA ALA A 131 11.75 6.53 -21.11
C ALA A 131 12.08 7.20 -22.45
N ALA A 132 13.07 8.12 -22.47
CA ALA A 132 13.56 8.74 -23.69
C ALA A 132 14.21 7.73 -24.65
N GLY A 133 14.85 6.69 -24.12
CA GLY A 133 15.39 5.59 -24.93
C GLY A 133 14.32 4.84 -25.72
N VAL A 134 13.10 4.74 -25.18
CA VAL A 134 11.97 4.03 -25.81
C VAL A 134 11.18 4.93 -26.76
N LEU A 135 10.99 6.20 -26.42
CA LEU A 135 10.05 7.11 -27.12
C LEU A 135 10.71 8.28 -27.87
N ASN A 136 12.04 8.29 -28.05
CA ASN A 136 12.73 9.42 -28.74
C ASN A 136 12.30 9.66 -30.19
N ASP A 137 11.70 8.67 -30.84
CA ASP A 137 11.20 8.76 -32.21
C ASP A 137 9.87 9.52 -32.30
N ARG A 138 9.13 9.60 -31.18
CA ARG A 138 7.76 10.15 -31.12
C ARG A 138 7.61 11.34 -30.17
N VAL A 139 8.41 11.40 -29.10
CA VAL A 139 8.30 12.41 -28.03
C VAL A 139 9.63 13.10 -27.83
N HIS A 140 9.60 14.44 -27.76
CA HIS A 140 10.78 15.23 -27.45
C HIS A 140 11.01 15.32 -25.93
N PHE A 141 12.16 14.85 -25.44
CA PHE A 141 12.51 14.93 -24.02
C PHE A 141 13.41 16.14 -23.75
N SER A 142 12.99 16.98 -22.80
CA SER A 142 13.70 18.19 -22.40
C SER A 142 13.80 18.29 -20.88
N ALA A 143 14.88 18.84 -20.36
CA ALA A 143 15.06 19.04 -18.92
C ALA A 143 15.55 20.46 -18.64
N ILE A 144 15.00 21.10 -17.61
CA ILE A 144 15.29 22.51 -17.29
C ILE A 144 15.68 22.62 -15.82
N ASN A 145 16.90 23.10 -15.56
CA ASN A 145 17.36 23.40 -14.21
C ASN A 145 16.72 24.71 -13.75
N CYS A 146 15.75 24.60 -12.85
CA CYS A 146 15.03 25.76 -12.34
C CYS A 146 15.35 26.07 -10.87
N TRP A 147 16.40 25.42 -10.33
CA TRP A 147 16.98 25.77 -9.03
C TRP A 147 18.16 26.75 -9.16
N ASN A 148 18.91 26.72 -10.26
CA ASN A 148 20.13 27.51 -10.43
C ASN A 148 19.89 29.03 -10.16
N PRO A 149 20.62 29.64 -9.21
CA PRO A 149 20.53 31.07 -8.93
C PRO A 149 20.83 31.94 -10.16
N GLY A 150 20.02 32.98 -10.36
CA GLY A 150 20.13 33.88 -11.51
C GLY A 150 19.70 33.28 -12.86
N SER A 151 19.21 32.04 -12.90
CA SER A 151 18.64 31.46 -14.11
C SER A 151 17.28 32.10 -14.45
N GLU A 152 16.97 32.14 -15.75
CA GLU A 152 15.69 32.66 -16.24
C GLU A 152 14.51 31.90 -15.62
N CYS A 153 14.60 30.57 -15.56
CA CYS A 153 13.54 29.75 -14.99
C CYS A 153 13.29 30.05 -13.50
N ARG A 154 14.36 30.18 -12.69
CA ARG A 154 14.23 30.49 -11.25
C ARG A 154 13.66 31.89 -11.02
N LEU A 155 14.00 32.86 -11.88
CA LEU A 155 13.51 34.23 -11.81
C LEU A 155 12.01 34.31 -12.16
N GLN A 156 11.58 33.61 -13.21
CA GLN A 156 10.17 33.57 -13.62
C GLN A 156 9.31 32.70 -12.67
N HIS A 157 9.92 31.70 -12.02
CA HIS A 157 9.24 30.73 -11.15
C HIS A 157 9.98 30.54 -9.82
N ASN A 158 9.88 31.55 -8.96
CA ASN A 158 10.57 31.59 -7.66
C ASN A 158 9.95 30.67 -6.58
N LYS A 159 8.69 30.25 -6.74
CA LYS A 159 7.92 29.43 -5.78
C LYS A 159 7.56 28.04 -6.33
N ILE A 160 8.56 27.27 -6.73
CA ILE A 160 8.34 25.87 -7.13
C ILE A 160 8.23 25.00 -5.86
N PRO A 161 7.11 24.27 -5.66
CA PRO A 161 6.82 23.60 -4.38
C PRO A 161 7.65 22.34 -4.13
N SER A 162 7.95 21.58 -5.19
CA SER A 162 8.71 20.34 -5.10
C SER A 162 9.44 20.05 -6.41
N TRP A 163 10.50 19.26 -6.34
CA TRP A 163 11.24 18.75 -7.49
C TRP A 163 11.16 17.22 -7.53
N PRO A 164 11.31 16.58 -8.70
CA PRO A 164 11.14 17.17 -10.02
C PRO A 164 9.66 17.39 -10.34
N ILE A 165 9.37 18.34 -11.24
CA ILE A 165 8.05 18.51 -11.86
C ILE A 165 8.13 18.00 -13.29
N LEU A 166 7.23 17.09 -13.63
CA LEU A 166 7.14 16.45 -14.94
C LEU A 166 5.90 16.99 -15.66
N MET A 167 6.08 17.62 -16.81
CA MET A 167 4.98 18.17 -17.60
C MET A 167 5.06 17.75 -19.05
N VAL A 168 3.92 17.39 -19.64
CA VAL A 168 3.79 17.14 -21.07
C VAL A 168 3.16 18.34 -21.74
N TYR A 169 3.77 18.82 -22.81
CA TYR A 169 3.24 19.85 -23.69
C TYR A 169 2.83 19.22 -25.01
N THR A 170 1.65 19.57 -25.49
CA THR A 170 1.18 19.25 -26.84
C THR A 170 0.91 20.56 -27.58
N VAL A 171 0.82 20.52 -28.91
CA VAL A 171 0.52 21.71 -29.74
C VAL A 171 -0.76 22.44 -29.29
N THR A 172 -1.74 21.69 -28.79
CA THR A 172 -3.07 22.21 -28.41
C THR A 172 -3.21 22.50 -26.92
N SER A 173 -2.35 21.97 -26.05
CA SER A 173 -2.53 22.02 -24.59
C SER A 173 -1.55 22.98 -23.89
N ARG A 174 -1.99 23.56 -22.78
CA ARG A 174 -1.20 24.50 -21.95
C ARG A 174 -0.15 23.82 -21.05
N GLY A 175 0.06 22.51 -21.23
CA GLY A 175 0.87 21.66 -20.36
C GLY A 175 0.01 20.84 -19.40
N ILE A 176 0.24 19.53 -19.37
CA ILE A 176 -0.41 18.56 -18.47
C ILE A 176 0.61 18.12 -17.44
N LEU A 177 0.25 18.25 -16.16
CA LEU A 177 1.10 17.82 -15.06
C LEU A 177 1.04 16.30 -14.91
N TYR A 178 2.18 15.64 -14.91
CA TYR A 178 2.26 14.23 -14.59
C TYR A 178 2.35 14.02 -13.07
N LYS A 179 1.29 13.48 -12.47
CA LYS A 179 1.20 13.18 -11.03
C LYS A 179 1.44 11.69 -10.71
N GLY A 180 1.84 10.89 -11.70
CA GLY A 180 1.97 9.45 -11.57
C GLY A 180 3.32 9.00 -11.00
N PRO A 181 3.51 7.68 -10.86
CA PRO A 181 4.77 7.09 -10.40
C PRO A 181 5.98 7.51 -11.25
N ARG A 182 7.10 7.84 -10.61
CA ARG A 182 8.23 8.49 -11.28
C ARG A 182 9.26 7.51 -11.86
N ASN A 183 8.78 6.58 -12.66
CA ASN A 183 9.57 5.50 -13.28
C ASN A 183 9.32 5.41 -14.78
N ALA A 184 10.24 4.74 -15.49
CA ALA A 184 10.23 4.68 -16.93
C ALA A 184 8.95 4.06 -17.49
N GLU A 185 8.49 2.91 -16.98
CA GLU A 185 7.31 2.23 -17.53
C GLU A 185 6.00 3.01 -17.34
N SER A 186 5.84 3.71 -16.21
CA SER A 186 4.65 4.55 -15.97
C SER A 186 4.69 5.83 -16.78
N MET A 187 5.88 6.41 -16.99
CA MET A 187 6.05 7.59 -17.87
C MET A 187 5.78 7.22 -19.33
N VAL A 188 6.31 6.08 -19.80
CA VAL A 188 6.06 5.59 -21.17
C VAL A 188 4.58 5.32 -21.36
N ASN A 189 3.92 4.60 -20.45
CA ASN A 189 2.47 4.38 -20.52
C ASN A 189 1.68 5.70 -20.57
N PHE A 190 2.01 6.64 -19.71
CA PHE A 190 1.35 7.96 -19.70
C PHE A 190 1.52 8.70 -21.03
N LEU A 191 2.72 8.68 -21.62
CA LEU A 191 2.97 9.29 -22.92
C LEU A 191 2.21 8.59 -24.05
N GLU A 192 2.11 7.26 -24.03
CA GLU A 192 1.26 6.51 -24.98
C GLU A 192 -0.22 6.92 -24.88
N LEU A 193 -0.73 7.12 -23.65
CA LEU A 193 -2.09 7.61 -23.42
C LEU A 193 -2.30 9.05 -23.94
N ILE A 194 -1.31 9.92 -23.80
CA ILE A 194 -1.37 11.29 -24.34
C ILE A 194 -1.29 11.29 -25.88
N MET A 195 -0.54 10.36 -26.47
CA MET A 195 -0.46 10.19 -27.92
C MET A 195 -1.77 9.70 -28.53
N LYS A 196 -2.52 8.85 -27.82
CA LYS A 196 -3.77 8.27 -28.27
C LYS A 196 -4.89 8.49 -27.22
N PRO A 197 -5.32 9.75 -27.00
CA PRO A 197 -6.23 10.08 -25.91
C PRO A 197 -7.68 9.71 -26.22
N LEU A 198 -8.06 9.55 -27.48
CA LEU A 198 -9.41 9.17 -27.92
C LEU A 198 -9.36 7.97 -28.87
N GLN A 199 -10.24 7.00 -28.65
CA GLN A 199 -10.49 5.90 -29.58
C GLN A 199 -11.79 6.13 -30.36
N ARG A 200 -11.70 6.11 -31.70
CA ARG A 200 -12.89 6.24 -32.55
C ARG A 200 -13.68 4.94 -32.56
N VAL A 201 -14.96 5.01 -32.21
CA VAL A 201 -15.91 3.89 -32.26
C VAL A 201 -16.67 3.99 -33.58
N SER A 202 -16.58 2.96 -34.41
CA SER A 202 -17.24 2.92 -35.72
C SER A 202 -18.38 1.89 -35.78
N SER A 203 -18.40 0.93 -34.85
CA SER A 203 -19.42 -0.10 -34.72
C SER A 203 -19.77 -0.35 -33.25
N THR A 204 -20.88 -1.04 -33.00
CA THR A 204 -21.25 -1.53 -31.66
C THR A 204 -20.21 -2.52 -31.12
N GLU A 205 -19.58 -3.31 -31.99
CA GLU A 205 -18.53 -4.27 -31.63
C GLU A 205 -17.28 -3.57 -31.08
N ASP A 206 -16.87 -2.45 -31.68
CA ASP A 206 -15.74 -1.64 -31.20
C ASP A 206 -15.97 -1.17 -29.76
N LEU A 207 -17.21 -0.78 -29.43
CA LEU A 207 -17.60 -0.35 -28.10
C LEU A 207 -17.60 -1.51 -27.09
N VAL A 208 -18.13 -2.68 -27.47
CA VAL A 208 -18.13 -3.88 -26.63
C VAL A 208 -16.69 -4.34 -26.34
N ASN A 209 -15.80 -4.27 -27.34
CA ASN A 209 -14.40 -4.56 -27.15
C ASN A 209 -13.76 -3.62 -26.11
N LEU A 210 -13.99 -2.31 -26.24
CA LEU A 210 -13.50 -1.32 -25.28
C LEU A 210 -13.96 -1.61 -23.85
N LEU A 211 -15.24 -1.92 -23.66
CA LEU A 211 -15.82 -2.25 -22.34
C LEU A 211 -15.19 -3.53 -21.74
N SER A 212 -14.79 -4.47 -22.59
CA SER A 212 -14.15 -5.72 -22.15
C SER A 212 -12.68 -5.57 -21.74
N MET A 213 -12.01 -4.47 -22.09
CA MET A 213 -10.60 -4.23 -21.76
C MET A 213 -10.43 -3.18 -20.67
N CYS A 214 -11.21 -2.10 -20.72
CA CYS A 214 -11.05 -0.95 -19.85
C CYS A 214 -11.73 -1.13 -18.48
N ASP A 215 -11.35 -0.31 -17.49
CA ASP A 215 -12.00 -0.31 -16.17
C ASP A 215 -13.33 0.47 -16.24
N ALA A 216 -13.34 1.60 -16.94
CA ALA A 216 -14.54 2.33 -17.38
C ALA A 216 -14.34 2.93 -18.78
N VAL A 217 -15.45 3.20 -19.48
CA VAL A 217 -15.42 3.80 -20.83
C VAL A 217 -16.25 5.08 -20.86
N ALA A 218 -15.62 6.20 -21.20
CA ALA A 218 -16.27 7.49 -21.43
C ALA A 218 -16.44 7.73 -22.93
N VAL A 219 -17.68 7.75 -23.42
CA VAL A 219 -18.01 7.92 -24.84
C VAL A 219 -18.56 9.32 -25.09
N GLY A 220 -17.88 10.10 -25.92
CA GLY A 220 -18.38 11.39 -26.40
C GLY A 220 -19.08 11.24 -27.73
N TYR A 221 -20.36 11.62 -27.81
CA TYR A 221 -21.13 11.70 -29.04
C TYR A 221 -21.00 13.11 -29.60
N THR A 222 -20.02 13.31 -30.49
CA THR A 222 -19.68 14.64 -31.02
C THR A 222 -19.78 14.62 -32.54
N PRO A 223 -20.86 15.16 -33.14
CA PRO A 223 -20.98 15.23 -34.60
C PRO A 223 -19.89 16.13 -35.17
N VAL A 224 -19.26 15.68 -36.25
CA VAL A 224 -18.20 16.45 -36.93
C VAL A 224 -18.87 17.59 -37.69
N SER A 225 -18.49 18.82 -37.35
CA SER A 225 -18.95 20.05 -37.99
C SER A 225 -17.76 20.90 -38.43
N TYR A 226 -18.00 21.92 -39.27
CA TYR A 226 -16.94 22.81 -39.79
C TYR A 226 -16.05 23.42 -38.70
N THR A 227 -16.59 23.66 -37.50
CA THR A 227 -15.82 24.19 -36.36
C THR A 227 -15.28 23.11 -35.43
N SER A 228 -15.86 21.89 -35.47
CA SER A 228 -15.52 20.74 -34.61
C SER A 228 -15.29 21.11 -33.13
N LYS A 229 -16.02 22.12 -32.65
CA LYS A 229 -15.85 22.69 -31.31
C LYS A 229 -16.07 21.64 -30.22
N TYR A 230 -17.14 20.86 -30.34
CA TYR A 230 -17.50 19.82 -29.36
C TYR A 230 -16.47 18.71 -29.29
N TYR A 231 -15.94 18.28 -30.45
CA TYR A 231 -14.87 17.29 -30.54
C TYR A 231 -13.59 17.79 -29.86
N ASN A 232 -13.18 19.04 -30.11
CA ASN A 232 -11.98 19.61 -29.50
C ASN A 232 -12.10 19.70 -27.96
N ILE A 233 -13.28 20.08 -27.44
CA ILE A 233 -13.55 20.11 -25.99
C ILE A 233 -13.49 18.70 -25.40
N TRP A 234 -14.02 17.70 -26.09
CA TRP A 234 -13.95 16.29 -25.65
C TRP A 234 -12.52 15.76 -25.66
N TYR A 235 -11.75 16.07 -26.71
CA TYR A 235 -10.33 15.72 -26.82
C TYR A 235 -9.49 16.34 -25.69
N ASN A 236 -9.69 17.63 -25.41
CA ASN A 236 -9.00 18.29 -24.30
C ASN A 236 -9.43 17.74 -22.94
N THR A 237 -10.72 17.40 -22.76
CA THR A 237 -11.23 16.71 -21.56
C THR A 237 -10.51 15.38 -21.34
N ALA A 238 -10.38 14.56 -22.39
CA ALA A 238 -9.68 13.28 -22.32
C ALA A 238 -8.23 13.45 -21.89
N ILE A 239 -7.51 14.39 -22.50
CA ILE A 239 -6.13 14.72 -22.14
C ILE A 239 -6.02 15.26 -20.71
N LYS A 240 -6.89 16.19 -20.31
CA LYS A 240 -6.85 16.83 -18.99
C LYS A 240 -7.15 15.84 -17.87
N THR A 241 -8.02 14.86 -18.12
CA THR A 241 -8.33 13.79 -17.16
C THR A 241 -7.11 12.94 -16.83
N LYS A 242 -6.15 12.80 -17.76
CA LYS A 242 -4.89 12.05 -17.52
C LYS A 242 -3.97 12.68 -16.47
N GLU A 243 -4.20 13.94 -16.09
CA GLU A 243 -3.53 14.53 -14.90
C GLU A 243 -3.90 13.79 -13.61
N PHE A 244 -5.10 13.21 -13.54
CA PHE A 244 -5.62 12.46 -12.40
C PHE A 244 -5.56 10.94 -12.65
N ASP A 245 -5.94 10.50 -13.85
CA ASP A 245 -5.85 9.11 -14.30
C ASP A 245 -4.54 8.85 -15.08
N THR A 246 -3.46 8.63 -14.33
CA THR A 246 -2.11 8.47 -14.91
C THR A 246 -1.84 7.07 -15.46
N ILE A 247 -2.64 6.07 -15.07
CA ILE A 247 -2.51 4.68 -15.55
C ILE A 247 -3.40 4.43 -16.77
N GLY A 248 -4.51 5.14 -16.90
CA GLY A 248 -5.48 4.89 -17.96
C GLY A 248 -6.61 3.95 -17.54
N GLU A 249 -7.15 4.10 -16.32
CA GLU A 249 -8.32 3.36 -15.85
C GLU A 249 -9.59 3.72 -16.66
N VAL A 250 -9.68 4.98 -17.11
CA VAL A 250 -10.77 5.44 -17.97
C VAL A 250 -10.31 5.52 -19.42
N CYS A 251 -10.94 4.71 -20.27
CA CYS A 251 -10.77 4.79 -21.72
C CYS A 251 -11.73 5.81 -22.30
N PHE A 252 -11.21 6.74 -23.10
CA PHE A 252 -12.03 7.73 -23.78
C PHE A 252 -12.29 7.31 -25.22
N ALA A 253 -13.55 7.35 -25.61
CA ALA A 253 -14.02 7.01 -26.93
C ALA A 253 -14.80 8.18 -27.55
N VAL A 254 -14.89 8.18 -28.88
CA VAL A 254 -15.64 9.18 -29.62
C VAL A 254 -16.46 8.55 -30.73
N VAL A 255 -17.74 8.91 -30.77
CA VAL A 255 -18.68 8.56 -31.83
C VAL A 255 -18.97 9.83 -32.63
N THR A 256 -18.60 9.80 -33.90
CA THR A 256 -18.75 10.93 -34.82
C THR A 256 -19.99 10.84 -35.71
N SER A 257 -20.55 9.64 -35.87
CA SER A 257 -21.74 9.41 -36.70
C SER A 257 -23.00 9.65 -35.88
N THR A 258 -23.92 10.43 -36.45
CA THR A 258 -25.24 10.69 -35.84
C THR A 258 -26.13 9.46 -35.89
N GLU A 259 -26.04 8.67 -36.95
CA GLU A 259 -26.81 7.42 -37.11
C GLU A 259 -26.42 6.41 -36.02
N LEU A 260 -25.11 6.19 -35.84
CA LEU A 260 -24.59 5.29 -34.80
C LEU A 260 -24.92 5.78 -33.39
N ALA A 261 -24.99 7.10 -33.17
CA ALA A 261 -25.41 7.66 -31.89
C ALA A 261 -26.86 7.28 -31.56
N VAL A 262 -27.77 7.39 -32.55
CA VAL A 262 -29.17 6.98 -32.41
C VAL A 262 -29.29 5.47 -32.19
N ASP A 263 -28.52 4.66 -32.92
CA ASP A 263 -28.48 3.19 -32.74
C ASP A 263 -28.00 2.78 -31.33
N LEU A 264 -27.14 3.60 -30.72
CA LEU A 264 -26.66 3.43 -29.34
C LEU A 264 -27.61 4.03 -28.28
N GLY A 265 -28.79 4.49 -28.68
CA GLY A 265 -29.81 5.04 -27.77
C GLY A 265 -29.47 6.43 -27.24
N ILE A 266 -28.95 7.31 -28.11
CA ILE A 266 -28.72 8.73 -27.82
C ILE A 266 -29.63 9.58 -28.72
N ASP A 267 -30.59 10.28 -28.10
CA ASP A 267 -31.60 11.06 -28.82
C ASP A 267 -31.10 12.45 -29.24
N SER A 268 -30.17 13.04 -28.48
CA SER A 268 -29.63 14.39 -28.73
C SER A 268 -28.10 14.40 -28.67
N VAL A 269 -27.48 15.20 -29.54
CA VAL A 269 -26.03 15.41 -29.59
C VAL A 269 -25.72 16.92 -29.53
N PRO A 270 -24.67 17.37 -28.81
CA PRO A 270 -23.63 16.58 -28.15
C PRO A 270 -24.07 15.96 -26.81
N ASN A 271 -23.61 14.75 -26.55
CA ASN A 271 -23.87 14.01 -25.31
C ASN A 271 -22.61 13.24 -24.91
N ALA A 272 -22.38 13.02 -23.61
CA ALA A 272 -21.34 12.12 -23.13
C ALA A 272 -21.96 11.02 -22.26
N ARG A 273 -21.66 9.75 -22.57
CA ARG A 273 -22.07 8.58 -21.78
C ARG A 273 -20.86 7.99 -21.09
N PHE A 274 -20.96 7.78 -19.79
CA PHE A 274 -19.95 7.13 -18.97
C PHE A 274 -20.44 5.76 -18.53
N MET A 275 -19.82 4.73 -19.10
CA MET A 275 -20.19 3.33 -18.90
C MET A 275 -19.25 2.71 -17.86
N LEU A 276 -19.81 2.39 -16.70
CA LEU A 276 -19.14 1.71 -15.60
C LEU A 276 -19.49 0.22 -15.63
N TRP A 277 -18.89 -0.54 -14.71
CA TRP A 277 -19.15 -1.97 -14.56
C TRP A 277 -20.54 -2.29 -13.99
N ASN A 278 -21.13 -1.38 -13.21
CA ASN A 278 -22.42 -1.58 -12.53
C ASN A 278 -23.53 -0.62 -13.02
N ASP A 279 -23.18 0.49 -13.64
CA ASP A 279 -24.11 1.58 -13.98
C ASP A 279 -23.65 2.32 -15.24
N THR A 280 -24.56 3.07 -15.86
CA THR A 280 -24.26 3.95 -17.00
C THR A 280 -24.82 5.34 -16.71
N LYS A 281 -23.98 6.36 -16.82
CA LYS A 281 -24.33 7.77 -16.56
C LYS A 281 -24.28 8.58 -17.84
N ASP A 282 -25.32 9.36 -18.09
CA ASP A 282 -25.38 10.27 -19.24
C ASP A 282 -25.21 11.72 -18.78
N TYR A 283 -24.49 12.51 -19.58
CA TYR A 283 -24.26 13.94 -19.40
C TYR A 283 -24.92 14.71 -20.55
N THR A 284 -26.00 15.41 -20.23
CA THR A 284 -26.74 16.23 -21.19
C THR A 284 -26.56 17.71 -20.88
N PRO A 285 -26.21 18.54 -21.88
CA PRO A 285 -25.96 19.97 -21.67
C PRO A 285 -27.21 20.81 -21.37
N ASP A 286 -28.41 20.20 -21.34
CA ASP A 286 -29.69 20.88 -21.18
C ASP A 286 -30.09 21.13 -19.71
N GLY A 287 -29.30 20.64 -18.74
CA GLY A 287 -29.50 20.93 -17.31
C GLY A 287 -29.04 22.36 -16.95
N GLU A 288 -29.78 23.04 -16.07
CA GLU A 288 -29.59 24.47 -15.70
C GLU A 288 -28.17 24.88 -15.26
N ASN A 289 -27.24 23.93 -15.02
CA ASN A 289 -25.86 24.16 -14.60
C ASN A 289 -24.79 23.33 -15.36
N GLN A 290 -25.11 22.66 -16.47
CA GLN A 290 -24.20 21.69 -17.14
C GLN A 290 -23.70 22.18 -18.50
N ALA A 291 -22.67 23.03 -18.51
CA ALA A 291 -22.05 23.47 -19.75
C ALA A 291 -21.17 22.39 -20.39
N TRP A 292 -21.15 22.29 -21.73
CA TRP A 292 -20.19 21.44 -22.46
C TRP A 292 -18.80 22.09 -22.49
N ASN A 293 -18.07 22.01 -21.39
CA ASN A 293 -16.71 22.54 -21.24
C ASN A 293 -15.82 21.58 -20.41
N GLU A 294 -14.51 21.80 -20.47
CA GLU A 294 -13.52 20.99 -19.73
C GLU A 294 -13.73 21.08 -18.20
N SER A 295 -14.13 22.26 -17.71
CA SER A 295 -14.31 22.54 -16.28
C SER A 295 -15.49 21.81 -15.64
N SER A 296 -16.50 21.41 -16.42
CA SER A 296 -17.66 20.65 -15.95
C SER A 296 -17.50 19.15 -16.24
N LEU A 297 -16.95 18.78 -17.41
CA LEU A 297 -16.81 17.38 -17.81
C LEU A 297 -15.77 16.63 -16.97
N VAL A 298 -14.62 17.24 -16.65
CA VAL A 298 -13.56 16.57 -15.87
C VAL A 298 -14.04 16.23 -14.45
N PRO A 299 -14.61 17.15 -13.65
CA PRO A 299 -15.15 16.81 -12.34
C PRO A 299 -16.26 15.77 -12.41
N TRP A 300 -17.16 15.86 -13.40
CA TRP A 300 -18.24 14.89 -13.59
C TRP A 300 -17.71 13.45 -13.75
N ILE A 301 -16.65 13.25 -14.56
CA ILE A 301 -16.03 11.92 -14.72
C ILE A 301 -15.40 11.45 -13.40
N LEU A 302 -14.67 12.32 -12.71
CA LEU A 302 -13.96 11.97 -11.48
C LEU A 302 -14.90 11.64 -10.32
N GLU A 303 -16.02 12.37 -10.18
CA GLU A 303 -17.02 12.15 -9.13
C GLU A 303 -17.83 10.87 -9.35
N ASN A 304 -18.08 10.49 -10.60
CA ASN A 304 -18.87 9.30 -10.95
C ASN A 304 -18.03 8.04 -11.13
N PHE A 305 -16.69 8.11 -11.07
CA PHE A 305 -15.84 6.95 -11.29
C PHE A 305 -15.90 5.95 -10.12
N VAL A 306 -16.40 4.76 -10.42
CA VAL A 306 -16.49 3.63 -9.46
C VAL A 306 -15.90 2.39 -10.10
N GLN A 307 -15.01 1.70 -9.38
CA GLN A 307 -14.34 0.49 -9.85
C GLN A 307 -14.57 -0.69 -8.91
N PRO A 308 -14.67 -1.92 -9.45
CA PRO A 308 -14.90 -3.11 -8.62
C PRO A 308 -13.64 -3.52 -7.84
N VAL A 309 -12.46 -3.20 -8.38
CA VAL A 309 -11.17 -3.41 -7.72
C VAL A 309 -10.43 -2.09 -7.72
N SER A 310 -10.06 -1.59 -6.54
CA SER A 310 -9.32 -0.33 -6.47
C SER A 310 -7.82 -0.54 -6.59
N ARG A 311 -7.19 0.00 -7.64
CA ARG A 311 -5.73 0.04 -7.75
C ARG A 311 -5.17 1.11 -6.82
N ILE A 312 -4.27 0.71 -5.93
CA ILE A 312 -3.63 1.60 -4.98
C ILE A 312 -2.20 1.85 -5.41
N ILE A 313 -1.90 3.12 -5.65
CA ILE A 313 -0.58 3.62 -6.02
C ILE A 313 -0.06 4.45 -4.84
N PRO A 314 0.60 3.84 -3.85
CA PRO A 314 1.21 4.58 -2.76
C PRO A 314 2.41 5.37 -3.33
N MET A 315 2.18 6.65 -3.60
CA MET A 315 3.25 7.60 -3.89
C MET A 315 4.07 7.75 -2.61
N TRP A 316 5.40 7.88 -2.72
CA TRP A 316 6.41 7.93 -1.64
C TRP A 316 6.26 9.09 -0.61
N ARG A 317 5.05 9.61 -0.43
CA ARG A 317 4.64 10.59 0.57
C ARG A 317 3.78 9.87 1.62
N LYS A 318 3.64 10.45 2.83
CA LYS A 318 2.66 9.95 3.81
C LYS A 318 1.26 10.05 3.16
N GLY A 319 0.77 8.92 2.67
CA GLY A 319 -0.41 8.85 1.83
C GLY A 319 -1.57 8.25 2.60
N PHE A 320 -2.68 8.98 2.62
CA PHE A 320 -3.98 8.50 3.11
C PHE A 320 -4.69 7.59 2.07
N ASN A 321 -3.95 6.98 1.13
CA ASN A 321 -4.52 6.21 0.02
C ASN A 321 -5.32 4.99 0.49
N PHE A 322 -4.97 4.43 1.65
CA PHE A 322 -5.70 3.34 2.30
C PHE A 322 -6.78 3.83 3.27
N GLU A 323 -6.79 5.11 3.66
CA GLU A 323 -7.70 5.67 4.67
C GLU A 323 -9.16 5.48 4.26
N ARG A 324 -9.49 5.75 2.98
CA ARG A 324 -10.84 5.58 2.43
C ARG A 324 -11.38 4.15 2.52
N PHE A 325 -10.53 3.16 2.75
CA PHE A 325 -10.91 1.75 2.89
C PHE A 325 -10.78 1.22 4.32
N ALA A 326 -10.30 2.03 5.26
CA ALA A 326 -10.13 1.69 6.66
C ALA A 326 -11.36 2.10 7.51
N ASP A 327 -12.56 1.98 6.95
CA ASP A 327 -13.86 2.30 7.56
C ASP A 327 -14.35 1.26 8.59
N GLY A 328 -13.57 0.19 8.79
CA GLY A 328 -13.94 -0.96 9.61
C GLY A 328 -14.45 -2.16 8.80
N SER A 329 -14.69 -1.99 7.49
CA SER A 329 -14.97 -3.08 6.57
C SER A 329 -13.71 -3.91 6.30
N PRO A 330 -13.83 -5.23 6.06
CA PRO A 330 -12.69 -6.04 5.65
C PRO A 330 -12.14 -5.59 4.30
N MET A 331 -10.83 -5.63 4.14
CA MET A 331 -10.14 -5.32 2.89
C MET A 331 -9.47 -6.59 2.34
N LEU A 332 -9.73 -6.94 1.09
CA LEU A 332 -8.97 -7.95 0.36
C LEU A 332 -7.95 -7.26 -0.54
N ILE A 333 -6.68 -7.55 -0.33
CA ILE A 333 -5.57 -6.93 -1.05
C ILE A 333 -4.88 -7.98 -1.91
N LEU A 334 -4.86 -7.74 -3.22
CA LEU A 334 -4.00 -8.45 -4.17
C LEU A 334 -2.67 -7.71 -4.31
N PHE A 335 -1.60 -8.34 -3.86
CA PHE A 335 -0.24 -7.96 -4.26
C PHE A 335 0.10 -8.74 -5.52
N THR A 336 0.34 -8.06 -6.64
CA THR A 336 0.81 -8.69 -7.88
C THR A 336 1.58 -7.66 -8.72
N PRO A 337 2.52 -8.06 -9.59
CA PRO A 337 3.21 -7.13 -10.48
C PRO A 337 2.22 -6.43 -11.43
N MET A 338 2.22 -5.09 -11.45
CA MET A 338 1.30 -4.29 -12.27
C MET A 338 2.05 -3.39 -13.25
N ASN A 339 2.73 -4.01 -14.21
CA ASN A 339 3.41 -3.27 -15.26
C ASN A 339 2.37 -2.67 -16.24
N PRO A 340 2.21 -1.32 -16.29
CA PRO A 340 1.16 -0.69 -17.08
C PRO A 340 1.38 -0.76 -18.60
N LEU A 341 2.55 -1.23 -19.06
CA LEU A 341 2.86 -1.34 -20.50
C LEU A 341 2.23 -2.55 -21.17
N TYR A 342 1.70 -3.51 -20.40
CA TYR A 342 0.94 -4.61 -20.97
C TYR A 342 -0.51 -4.18 -21.20
N GLU A 343 -1.03 -4.46 -22.40
CA GLU A 343 -2.42 -4.17 -22.77
C GLU A 343 -3.43 -4.78 -21.80
N GLN A 344 -3.15 -5.98 -21.28
CA GLN A 344 -3.94 -6.60 -20.23
C GLN A 344 -3.03 -7.21 -19.15
N LEU A 345 -3.51 -7.14 -17.91
CA LEU A 345 -2.88 -7.74 -16.75
C LEU A 345 -3.74 -8.93 -16.29
N PRO A 346 -3.44 -10.19 -16.69
CA PRO A 346 -4.34 -11.31 -16.45
C PRO A 346 -4.64 -11.58 -14.98
N SER A 347 -3.66 -11.35 -14.09
CA SER A 347 -3.86 -11.52 -12.64
C SER A 347 -4.78 -10.45 -12.05
N TYR A 348 -4.67 -9.21 -12.50
CA TYR A 348 -5.60 -8.13 -12.11
C TYR A 348 -6.99 -8.34 -12.70
N ALA A 349 -7.09 -8.72 -13.98
CA ALA A 349 -8.34 -9.00 -14.66
C ALA A 349 -9.12 -10.15 -13.99
N LEU A 350 -8.44 -11.21 -13.54
CA LEU A 350 -9.07 -12.26 -12.73
C LEU A 350 -9.67 -11.71 -11.43
N MET A 351 -8.98 -10.79 -10.75
CA MET A 351 -9.54 -10.17 -9.53
C MET A 351 -10.75 -9.30 -9.85
N ARG A 352 -10.75 -8.58 -10.98
CA ARG A 352 -11.93 -7.83 -11.45
C ARG A 352 -13.12 -8.75 -11.68
N GLU A 353 -12.93 -9.89 -12.35
CA GLU A 353 -13.98 -10.89 -12.53
C GLU A 353 -14.57 -11.34 -11.20
N VAL A 354 -13.72 -11.72 -10.25
CA VAL A 354 -14.12 -12.17 -8.91
C VAL A 354 -14.84 -11.06 -8.13
N ALA A 355 -14.39 -9.81 -8.26
CA ALA A 355 -14.99 -8.66 -7.59
C ALA A 355 -16.38 -8.33 -8.16
N MET A 356 -16.54 -8.30 -9.49
CA MET A 356 -17.85 -8.11 -10.12
C MET A 356 -18.80 -9.25 -9.74
N GLU A 357 -18.32 -10.49 -9.68
CA GLU A 357 -19.11 -11.64 -9.21
C GLU A 357 -19.59 -11.45 -7.76
N TYR A 358 -18.69 -10.98 -6.88
CA TYR A 358 -18.97 -10.75 -5.46
C TYR A 358 -20.01 -9.64 -5.22
N TYR A 359 -19.91 -8.52 -5.94
CA TYR A 359 -20.82 -7.38 -5.82
C TYR A 359 -22.13 -7.50 -6.60
N ASN A 360 -22.27 -8.49 -7.49
CA ASN A 360 -23.47 -8.68 -8.29
C ASN A 360 -24.64 -9.24 -7.45
N CYS A 361 -25.54 -8.36 -7.00
CA CYS A 361 -26.64 -8.67 -6.09
C CYS A 361 -27.99 -8.76 -6.79
N LYS A 362 -28.79 -9.82 -6.56
CA LYS A 362 -30.04 -10.19 -7.28
C LYS A 362 -31.10 -9.07 -7.47
N ASN A 363 -30.88 -8.14 -8.40
CA ASN A 363 -31.85 -7.20 -8.99
C ASN A 363 -31.79 -7.36 -10.52
N ASN A 364 -32.93 -7.58 -11.17
CA ASN A 364 -33.01 -8.39 -12.40
C ASN A 364 -32.29 -7.84 -13.66
N GLU A 365 -32.18 -6.52 -13.88
CA GLU A 365 -31.71 -6.00 -15.18
C GLU A 365 -30.22 -5.61 -15.19
N THR A 366 -29.76 -4.83 -14.21
CA THR A 366 -28.32 -4.43 -14.08
C THR A 366 -27.39 -5.62 -13.89
N ASN A 367 -27.92 -6.70 -13.30
CA ASN A 367 -27.17 -7.92 -13.06
C ASN A 367 -26.88 -8.70 -14.33
N GLN A 368 -27.79 -8.67 -15.30
CA GLN A 368 -27.61 -9.40 -16.55
C GLN A 368 -26.46 -8.78 -17.35
N TRP A 369 -26.46 -7.45 -17.49
CA TRP A 369 -25.35 -6.72 -18.12
C TRP A 369 -24.02 -6.98 -17.42
N THR A 370 -23.97 -6.91 -16.08
CA THR A 370 -22.74 -7.15 -15.31
C THR A 370 -22.22 -8.58 -15.52
N MET A 371 -23.10 -9.57 -15.62
CA MET A 371 -22.72 -10.96 -15.92
C MET A 371 -22.19 -11.15 -17.35
N GLU A 372 -22.82 -10.50 -18.33
CA GLU A 372 -22.38 -10.53 -19.72
C GLU A 372 -21.01 -9.85 -19.88
N LEU A 373 -20.85 -8.66 -19.30
CA LEU A 373 -19.58 -7.95 -19.26
C LEU A 373 -18.48 -8.79 -18.60
N MET A 374 -18.77 -9.41 -17.46
CA MET A 374 -17.83 -10.31 -16.77
C MET A 374 -17.39 -11.47 -17.67
N LYS A 375 -18.32 -12.10 -18.39
CA LYS A 375 -18.00 -13.18 -19.35
C LYS A 375 -17.13 -12.68 -20.50
N LEU A 376 -17.43 -11.50 -21.04
CA LEU A 376 -16.62 -10.90 -22.10
C LEU A 376 -15.19 -10.62 -21.63
N GLN A 377 -15.02 -10.04 -20.43
CA GLN A 377 -13.70 -9.82 -19.83
C GLN A 377 -12.94 -11.14 -19.62
N GLN A 378 -13.63 -12.18 -19.16
CA GLN A 378 -13.05 -13.50 -19.01
C GLN A 378 -12.55 -14.07 -20.35
N ILE A 379 -13.34 -13.96 -21.42
CA ILE A 379 -12.96 -14.40 -22.76
C ILE A 379 -11.73 -13.63 -23.26
N GLN A 380 -11.72 -12.29 -23.12
CA GLN A 380 -10.59 -11.47 -23.53
C GLN A 380 -9.31 -11.86 -22.79
N ARG A 381 -9.38 -12.03 -21.46
CA ARG A 381 -8.23 -12.46 -20.66
C ARG A 381 -7.68 -13.79 -21.15
N LEU A 382 -8.54 -14.77 -21.43
CA LEU A 382 -8.12 -16.08 -21.93
C LEU A 382 -7.50 -15.99 -23.33
N LEU A 383 -8.08 -15.19 -24.23
CA LEU A 383 -7.52 -14.92 -25.56
C LEU A 383 -6.15 -14.25 -25.46
N TYR A 384 -6.00 -13.27 -24.57
CA TYR A 384 -4.72 -12.59 -24.32
C TYR A 384 -3.66 -13.57 -23.81
N GLN A 385 -4.02 -14.49 -22.92
CA GLN A 385 -3.11 -15.52 -22.41
C GLN A 385 -2.67 -16.54 -23.48
N GLN A 386 -3.55 -16.85 -24.44
CA GLN A 386 -3.22 -17.76 -25.55
C GLN A 386 -2.32 -17.08 -26.59
N LYS A 387 -2.56 -15.79 -26.85
CA LYS A 387 -1.76 -14.99 -27.78
C LYS A 387 -0.40 -14.68 -27.16
N ASN A 388 0.61 -15.47 -27.50
CA ASN A 388 1.97 -15.22 -27.06
C ASN A 388 2.60 -14.06 -27.86
N PHE A 389 2.24 -12.82 -27.52
CA PHE A 389 2.71 -11.60 -28.20
C PHE A 389 4.23 -11.45 -28.20
N LEU A 390 4.91 -11.94 -27.17
CA LEU A 390 6.37 -11.93 -27.11
C LEU A 390 6.98 -12.82 -28.20
N LYS A 391 6.42 -14.02 -28.40
CA LYS A 391 6.82 -14.93 -29.48
C LYS A 391 6.58 -14.28 -30.85
N PHE A 392 5.41 -13.66 -31.05
CA PHE A 392 5.10 -12.90 -32.26
C PHE A 392 6.16 -11.82 -32.54
N CYS A 393 6.50 -10.99 -31.55
CA CYS A 393 7.49 -9.93 -31.71
C CYS A 393 8.94 -10.44 -31.91
N GLN A 394 9.24 -11.71 -31.61
CA GLN A 394 10.55 -12.31 -31.87
C GLN A 394 10.65 -12.89 -33.28
N GLU A 395 9.55 -13.50 -33.76
CA GLU A 395 9.51 -14.21 -35.04
C GLU A 395 9.21 -13.28 -36.22
N HIS A 396 8.47 -12.19 -35.99
CA HIS A 396 8.07 -11.27 -37.04
C HIS A 396 9.25 -10.47 -37.61
N LYS A 397 9.55 -10.67 -38.90
CA LYS A 397 10.59 -9.92 -39.63
C LYS A 397 10.01 -8.63 -40.19
N PHE A 398 10.37 -7.50 -39.56
CA PHE A 398 10.02 -6.18 -40.07
C PHE A 398 10.75 -5.87 -41.38
N LYS A 399 10.02 -5.46 -42.42
CA LYS A 399 10.63 -4.99 -43.66
C LYS A 399 11.47 -3.73 -43.37
N PRO A 400 12.72 -3.63 -43.86
CA PRO A 400 13.50 -2.42 -43.71
C PRO A 400 12.90 -1.33 -44.61
N ILE A 401 12.45 -0.22 -44.00
CA ILE A 401 12.06 0.97 -44.75
C ILE A 401 13.32 1.50 -45.45
N LYS A 402 13.34 1.52 -46.79
CA LYS A 402 14.41 2.20 -47.54
C LYS A 402 14.36 3.68 -47.16
N LYS A 403 15.39 4.17 -46.47
CA LYS A 403 15.51 5.60 -46.20
C LYS A 403 15.58 6.33 -47.53
N LEU A 404 14.68 7.30 -47.73
CA LEU A 404 14.67 8.16 -48.91
C LEU A 404 16.06 8.77 -49.09
N HIS A 405 16.76 8.42 -50.17
CA HIS A 405 18.01 9.08 -50.50
C HIS A 405 17.72 10.56 -50.78
N SER A 406 18.42 11.43 -50.05
CA SER A 406 18.38 12.91 -50.11
C SER A 406 18.85 13.47 -51.46
N LYS A 407 18.17 13.11 -52.55
CA LYS A 407 18.36 13.72 -53.88
C LYS A 407 17.01 13.90 -54.57
N TYR A 408 16.10 14.66 -53.97
CA TYR A 408 14.97 15.22 -54.71
C TYR A 408 14.96 16.73 -54.61
N LYS A 409 14.92 17.37 -55.79
CA LYS A 409 14.86 18.81 -55.99
C LYS A 409 13.63 19.37 -55.27
N LYS A 410 13.81 20.51 -54.62
CA LYS A 410 12.76 21.33 -54.00
C LYS A 410 11.62 21.56 -55.02
N VAL A 411 10.51 20.87 -54.85
CA VAL A 411 9.29 21.12 -55.63
C VAL A 411 8.65 22.38 -55.06
N VAL A 412 8.77 23.48 -55.80
CA VAL A 412 7.96 24.68 -55.56
C VAL A 412 6.60 24.40 -56.19
N SER A 413 5.59 24.12 -55.37
CA SER A 413 4.21 24.08 -55.83
C SER A 413 3.75 25.52 -56.10
N HIS A 414 3.68 25.89 -57.38
CA HIS A 414 2.83 26.97 -57.84
C HIS A 414 1.55 26.37 -58.39
N ASN A 415 0.62 25.95 -57.53
CA ASN A 415 -0.76 25.63 -57.95
C ASN A 415 -1.76 25.82 -56.80
N ASN A 416 -2.09 27.08 -56.51
CA ASN A 416 -3.39 27.46 -55.92
C ASN A 416 -4.45 27.45 -57.02
N LYS A 417 -4.93 26.29 -57.49
CA LYS A 417 -6.08 26.26 -58.41
C LYS A 417 -6.75 24.90 -58.67
N TYR A 418 -7.06 24.08 -57.68
CA TYR A 418 -8.09 23.04 -57.87
C TYR A 418 -9.00 22.89 -56.65
N PRO A 419 -10.33 22.92 -56.82
CA PRO A 419 -11.29 22.59 -55.78
C PRO A 419 -11.29 21.06 -55.57
N TRP A 420 -11.34 20.64 -54.31
CA TRP A 420 -11.55 19.24 -53.94
C TRP A 420 -12.92 18.79 -54.45
N ASN A 421 -12.95 17.90 -55.45
CA ASN A 421 -14.17 17.21 -55.84
C ASN A 421 -14.44 16.07 -54.86
N ASN A 422 -15.60 16.11 -54.22
CA ASN A 422 -16.21 14.95 -53.56
C ASN A 422 -16.55 13.91 -54.63
N VAL A 423 -15.77 12.84 -54.69
CA VAL A 423 -16.19 11.59 -55.35
C VAL A 423 -16.46 10.57 -54.25
N THR A 424 -17.68 10.63 -53.72
CA THR A 424 -18.35 9.44 -53.20
C THR A 424 -18.92 8.70 -54.41
N GLU A 425 -18.15 7.76 -54.97
CA GLU A 425 -18.73 6.75 -55.85
C GLU A 425 -18.36 5.35 -55.40
N LYS A 426 -19.45 4.62 -55.12
CA LYS A 426 -19.55 3.18 -54.93
C LYS A 426 -18.79 2.45 -56.03
N ASN A 427 -17.69 1.82 -55.66
CA ASN A 427 -17.23 0.58 -56.29
C ASN A 427 -16.50 -0.24 -55.23
N GLN A 428 -17.25 -1.13 -54.57
CA GLN A 428 -16.69 -2.24 -53.82
C GLN A 428 -15.95 -3.17 -54.79
N LYS A 429 -14.64 -2.96 -54.93
CA LYS A 429 -13.73 -4.05 -55.19
C LYS A 429 -13.06 -4.39 -53.87
N ASN A 430 -13.47 -5.53 -53.30
CA ASN A 430 -12.92 -6.11 -52.10
C ASN A 430 -11.42 -6.42 -52.32
N SER A 431 -10.55 -5.50 -51.92
CA SER A 431 -9.16 -5.82 -51.62
C SER A 431 -9.10 -6.22 -50.14
N ALA A 432 -8.70 -7.47 -49.90
CA ALA A 432 -8.64 -8.09 -48.59
C ALA A 432 -7.47 -7.51 -47.76
N ILE A 433 -7.67 -6.33 -47.19
CA ILE A 433 -6.85 -5.85 -46.06
C ILE A 433 -7.59 -6.27 -44.79
N ASN A 434 -7.40 -7.53 -44.40
CA ASN A 434 -8.04 -8.10 -43.21
C ASN A 434 -7.06 -8.89 -42.32
N MET A 435 -5.81 -8.45 -42.24
CA MET A 435 -4.88 -8.87 -41.19
C MET A 435 -4.44 -7.64 -40.41
N ILE A 436 -5.17 -7.38 -39.32
CA ILE A 436 -4.94 -6.54 -38.12
C ILE A 436 -6.28 -6.02 -37.57
N LYS A 437 -7.38 -6.11 -38.34
CA LYS A 437 -8.75 -5.98 -37.82
C LYS A 437 -9.38 -7.27 -37.27
N GLN A 438 -8.69 -8.41 -37.32
CA GLN A 438 -9.14 -9.64 -36.64
C GLN A 438 -8.63 -9.71 -35.19
N GLY A 439 -8.93 -8.65 -34.43
CA GLY A 439 -9.23 -8.77 -33.03
C GLY A 439 -10.73 -8.58 -32.90
N LEU A 440 -11.47 -9.69 -32.76
CA LEU A 440 -12.89 -9.77 -32.41
C LEU A 440 -13.90 -9.68 -33.57
N ALA A 441 -14.43 -10.85 -33.94
CA ALA A 441 -15.78 -11.00 -34.46
C ALA A 441 -16.30 -12.36 -33.97
N VAL A 442 -16.87 -12.39 -32.76
CA VAL A 442 -17.69 -13.52 -32.27
C VAL A 442 -19.14 -13.10 -32.35
N SER A 443 -19.65 -12.92 -33.57
CA SER A 443 -21.10 -12.77 -33.83
C SER A 443 -21.37 -12.72 -35.32
N LYS A 444 -21.07 -13.80 -36.04
CA LYS A 444 -21.72 -14.08 -37.33
C LYS A 444 -22.68 -15.28 -37.23
N ILE A 445 -23.29 -15.49 -36.06
CA ILE A 445 -24.22 -16.60 -35.82
C ILE A 445 -25.59 -16.17 -35.27
N ILE A 446 -25.83 -14.91 -34.89
CA ILE A 446 -27.14 -14.55 -34.32
C ILE A 446 -27.63 -13.23 -34.93
N GLY A 447 -28.66 -13.31 -35.77
CA GLY A 447 -29.45 -12.15 -36.17
C GLY A 447 -29.61 -11.90 -37.67
N SER A 448 -30.04 -12.89 -38.45
CA SER A 448 -30.90 -12.59 -39.60
C SER A 448 -32.01 -13.62 -39.71
N ALA A 449 -33.07 -13.41 -38.95
CA ALA A 449 -34.36 -14.05 -39.20
C ALA A 449 -35.43 -12.96 -39.07
N ASN A 450 -35.92 -12.51 -40.22
CA ASN A 450 -37.32 -12.34 -40.60
C ASN A 450 -37.31 -11.95 -42.08
N GLU A 451 -38.12 -12.47 -43.00
CA GLU A 451 -39.02 -13.61 -43.05
C GLU A 451 -39.07 -13.95 -44.54
N ASN A 452 -38.86 -15.22 -44.89
CA ASN A 452 -39.53 -15.98 -45.95
C ASN A 452 -38.60 -16.98 -46.66
N GLU A 453 -39.12 -18.20 -46.71
CA GLU A 453 -38.82 -19.33 -47.60
C GLU A 453 -37.78 -20.39 -47.15
N PHE A 454 -38.35 -21.38 -46.44
CA PHE A 454 -38.22 -22.83 -46.67
C PHE A 454 -36.94 -23.58 -46.21
N MET A 455 -37.03 -24.19 -45.02
CA MET A 455 -36.19 -25.29 -44.51
C MET A 455 -36.93 -26.64 -44.66
N PRO A 456 -36.20 -27.77 -44.82
CA PRO A 456 -36.52 -29.03 -44.17
C PRO A 456 -35.60 -29.26 -42.96
N ASN A 457 -36.23 -29.59 -41.83
CA ASN A 457 -35.63 -29.88 -40.53
C ASN A 457 -34.72 -31.12 -40.55
N ASP A 458 -33.52 -31.01 -39.96
CA ASP A 458 -32.93 -32.01 -39.06
C ASP A 458 -31.57 -31.52 -38.50
N PHE A 459 -31.56 -30.53 -37.59
CA PHE A 459 -30.37 -30.27 -36.74
C PHE A 459 -30.63 -29.45 -35.47
N ILE A 460 -31.86 -29.46 -34.91
CA ILE A 460 -32.11 -28.89 -33.58
C ILE A 460 -32.76 -29.93 -32.69
N GLN A 461 -31.93 -30.88 -32.22
CA GLN A 461 -32.17 -31.59 -30.97
C GLN A 461 -30.86 -32.20 -30.42
N ALA A 462 -29.92 -31.36 -29.96
CA ALA A 462 -28.87 -31.77 -29.00
C ALA A 462 -28.01 -30.59 -28.54
N CYS A 463 -28.56 -29.70 -27.72
CA CYS A 463 -27.78 -28.84 -26.82
C CYS A 463 -28.63 -28.53 -25.57
N GLY A 464 -29.15 -29.58 -24.95
CA GLY A 464 -29.39 -29.59 -23.51
C GLY A 464 -28.06 -29.85 -22.80
N LEU A 465 -27.90 -29.25 -21.62
CA LEU A 465 -26.82 -29.50 -20.68
C LEU A 465 -26.37 -30.97 -20.68
N GLU A 466 -25.07 -31.23 -20.90
CA GLU A 466 -24.25 -32.11 -20.05
C GLU A 466 -22.79 -32.17 -20.53
N SER A 467 -21.88 -32.03 -19.56
CA SER A 467 -20.46 -32.38 -19.56
C SER A 467 -19.55 -31.91 -20.72
N LEU A 468 -18.63 -31.01 -20.36
CA LEU A 468 -17.31 -30.88 -20.97
C LEU A 468 -16.58 -32.24 -20.96
N ALA A 469 -16.13 -32.69 -22.13
CA ALA A 469 -14.98 -33.57 -22.25
C ALA A 469 -13.89 -32.83 -23.04
N ALA A 470 -12.75 -32.66 -22.39
CA ALA A 470 -11.50 -32.23 -23.01
C ALA A 470 -10.98 -33.32 -23.96
N GLU A 471 -10.11 -32.89 -24.88
CA GLU A 471 -9.26 -33.71 -25.77
C GLU A 471 -9.98 -34.40 -26.94
N LYS A 472 -9.92 -33.76 -28.12
CA LYS A 472 -9.30 -34.33 -29.34
C LYS A 472 -9.42 -33.40 -30.57
N ASN A 473 -8.33 -33.39 -31.34
CA ASN A 473 -8.20 -33.06 -32.76
C ASN A 473 -8.12 -31.57 -33.18
N TYR A 474 -6.90 -31.05 -33.08
CA TYR A 474 -6.35 -29.93 -33.84
C TYR A 474 -5.78 -30.47 -35.17
N GLU A 475 -6.57 -30.61 -36.25
CA GLU A 475 -5.98 -30.95 -37.57
C GLU A 475 -6.63 -30.27 -38.80
N ASN A 476 -7.66 -29.43 -38.67
CA ASN A 476 -8.33 -28.85 -39.85
C ASN A 476 -8.12 -27.33 -40.05
N TYR A 477 -6.92 -26.81 -39.79
CA TYR A 477 -6.59 -25.39 -40.06
C TYR A 477 -5.65 -25.18 -41.27
N GLU A 478 -5.27 -26.24 -41.99
CA GLU A 478 -4.33 -26.15 -43.12
C GLU A 478 -4.98 -26.07 -44.52
N GLN A 479 -6.31 -26.05 -44.64
CA GLN A 479 -6.98 -26.00 -45.95
C GLN A 479 -7.50 -24.62 -46.39
N CYS A 480 -7.19 -23.55 -45.66
CA CYS A 480 -7.56 -22.18 -46.06
C CYS A 480 -6.45 -21.39 -46.76
N LEU A 481 -5.26 -21.99 -46.98
CA LEU A 481 -4.09 -21.31 -47.57
C LEU A 481 -3.87 -21.61 -49.06
N THR A 482 -4.72 -22.40 -49.71
CA THR A 482 -4.49 -22.87 -51.09
C THR A 482 -5.36 -22.19 -52.15
N PHE A 483 -6.06 -21.10 -51.84
CA PHE A 483 -6.95 -20.41 -52.80
C PHE A 483 -6.43 -19.05 -53.31
N GLU A 484 -5.25 -18.60 -52.86
CA GLU A 484 -4.65 -17.33 -53.31
C GLU A 484 -3.66 -17.47 -54.47
N GLU A 485 -3.35 -18.68 -54.95
CA GLU A 485 -2.34 -18.90 -55.99
C GLU A 485 -2.86 -18.86 -57.44
N HIS A 486 -4.13 -18.50 -57.71
CA HIS A 486 -4.68 -18.54 -59.08
C HIS A 486 -5.42 -17.25 -59.50
N LEU A 487 -4.75 -16.10 -59.40
CA LEU A 487 -5.19 -14.89 -60.09
C LEU A 487 -4.00 -14.26 -60.84
N GLU A 488 -3.88 -14.65 -62.10
CA GLU A 488 -2.88 -14.20 -63.08
C GLU A 488 -3.03 -12.70 -63.45
N ASP A 489 -1.86 -12.08 -63.60
CA ASP A 489 -1.43 -11.06 -64.56
C ASP A 489 -2.50 -10.25 -65.31
N PHE A 490 -2.60 -8.97 -64.95
CA PHE A 490 -2.94 -7.91 -65.88
C PHE A 490 -1.76 -6.93 -65.95
N GLU A 491 -1.07 -6.90 -67.09
CA GLU A 491 -0.12 -5.84 -67.45
C GLU A 491 -0.85 -4.49 -67.41
N GLN A 492 -0.51 -3.64 -66.43
CA GLN A 492 -0.85 -2.22 -66.45
C GLN A 492 0.35 -1.44 -66.98
N GLU A 493 0.15 -0.75 -68.09
CA GLU A 493 1.10 0.23 -68.63
C GLU A 493 1.51 1.23 -67.53
N GLU A 494 2.81 1.32 -67.27
CA GLU A 494 3.40 2.25 -66.31
C GLU A 494 3.19 3.70 -66.78
N ILE A 495 2.18 4.36 -66.24
CA ILE A 495 2.13 5.82 -66.23
C ILE A 495 3.08 6.28 -65.13
N GLU A 496 4.24 6.82 -65.49
CA GLU A 496 5.16 7.50 -64.56
C GLU A 496 4.44 8.70 -63.91
N MET A 497 3.81 8.47 -62.76
CA MET A 497 3.37 9.51 -61.85
C MET A 497 4.50 9.83 -60.87
N THR A 498 4.69 11.09 -60.51
CA THR A 498 5.68 11.53 -59.49
C THR A 498 5.36 11.07 -58.06
N ILE A 499 4.39 10.16 -57.89
CA ILE A 499 3.98 9.58 -56.61
C ILE A 499 4.82 8.32 -56.42
N LEU A 500 5.53 8.22 -55.29
CA LEU A 500 6.26 7.02 -54.92
C LEU A 500 5.32 5.80 -55.01
N SER A 501 5.85 4.66 -55.48
CA SER A 501 5.13 3.38 -55.36
C SER A 501 4.77 3.15 -53.89
N SER A 502 3.62 2.51 -53.62
CA SER A 502 3.13 2.27 -52.25
C SER A 502 4.14 1.52 -51.36
N GLU A 503 5.05 0.76 -51.97
CA GLU A 503 6.11 0.03 -51.29
C GLU A 503 7.32 0.91 -50.88
N ASP A 504 7.60 1.98 -51.63
CA ASP A 504 8.74 2.87 -51.36
C ASP A 504 8.33 4.16 -50.59
N ASP A 505 7.03 4.42 -50.39
CA ASP A 505 6.54 5.53 -49.56
C ASP A 505 6.52 5.17 -48.06
N PRO A 506 7.35 5.80 -47.19
CA PRO A 506 7.33 5.53 -45.76
C PRO A 506 6.02 5.93 -45.06
N LEU A 507 5.19 6.77 -45.69
CA LEU A 507 3.91 7.23 -45.15
C LEU A 507 2.70 6.46 -45.71
N SER A 508 2.93 5.38 -46.48
CA SER A 508 1.84 4.53 -46.94
C SER A 508 1.11 3.86 -45.76
N PRO A 509 -0.20 3.60 -45.87
CA PRO A 509 -0.99 2.97 -44.81
C PRO A 509 -0.36 1.66 -44.30
N GLU A 510 0.16 0.83 -45.21
CA GLU A 510 0.80 -0.44 -44.89
C GLU A 510 2.08 -0.23 -44.07
N ASN A 511 2.91 0.75 -44.45
CA ASN A 511 4.15 1.06 -43.74
C ASN A 511 3.89 1.69 -42.36
N LEU A 512 2.87 2.53 -42.22
CA LEU A 512 2.43 3.09 -40.94
C LEU A 512 1.93 1.99 -39.98
N VAL A 513 1.18 1.01 -40.50
CA VAL A 513 0.75 -0.14 -39.72
C VAL A 513 1.95 -0.97 -39.25
N GLN A 514 2.89 -1.27 -40.15
CA GLN A 514 4.12 -1.98 -39.78
C GLN A 514 4.96 -1.21 -38.75
N GLU A 515 5.05 0.11 -38.87
CA GLU A 515 5.74 0.96 -37.90
C GLU A 515 5.05 0.93 -36.52
N ASN A 516 3.71 0.98 -36.48
CA ASN A 516 2.95 0.87 -35.24
C ASN A 516 3.12 -0.52 -34.59
N VAL A 517 3.16 -1.60 -35.38
CA VAL A 517 3.46 -2.95 -34.84
C VAL A 517 4.89 -3.02 -34.30
N LYS A 518 5.86 -2.44 -35.01
CA LYS A 518 7.26 -2.37 -34.56
C LYS A 518 7.38 -1.61 -33.24
N HIS A 519 6.67 -0.49 -33.12
CA HIS A 519 6.59 0.32 -31.90
C HIS A 519 6.01 -0.48 -30.72
N ALA A 520 4.86 -1.13 -30.94
CA ALA A 520 4.24 -2.01 -29.93
C ALA A 520 5.19 -3.13 -29.46
N CYS A 521 5.93 -3.74 -30.38
CA CYS A 521 6.94 -4.75 -30.04
C CYS A 521 8.14 -4.18 -29.27
N ASN A 522 8.57 -2.95 -29.55
CA ASN A 522 9.62 -2.29 -28.77
C ASN A 522 9.18 -2.03 -27.32
N ILE A 523 7.95 -1.54 -27.14
CA ILE A 523 7.35 -1.34 -25.81
C ILE A 523 7.23 -2.68 -25.09
N LEU A 524 6.73 -3.73 -25.75
CA LEU A 524 6.56 -5.05 -25.14
C LEU A 524 7.90 -5.66 -24.71
N ARG A 525 8.95 -5.50 -25.51
CA ARG A 525 10.32 -5.94 -25.16
C ARG A 525 10.86 -5.16 -23.97
N PHE A 526 10.63 -3.85 -23.92
CA PHE A 526 11.00 -3.02 -22.79
C PHE A 526 10.25 -3.43 -21.51
N ALA A 527 8.94 -3.67 -21.61
CA ALA A 527 8.10 -4.16 -20.53
C ALA A 527 8.62 -5.51 -19.97
N ASN A 528 8.88 -6.47 -20.86
CA ASN A 528 9.37 -7.79 -20.47
C ASN A 528 10.79 -7.77 -19.89
N LYS A 529 11.63 -6.81 -20.29
CA LYS A 529 12.97 -6.61 -19.70
C LYS A 529 12.88 -6.13 -18.25
N LEU A 530 11.88 -5.31 -17.93
CA LEU A 530 11.63 -4.86 -16.56
C LEU A 530 11.04 -5.98 -15.71
N PHE A 531 9.89 -6.52 -16.14
CA PHE A 531 9.26 -7.65 -15.48
C PHE A 531 8.24 -8.34 -16.41
N PRO A 532 8.26 -9.68 -16.53
CA PRO A 532 7.35 -10.41 -17.41
C PRO A 532 5.88 -10.37 -16.95
N ALA A 533 4.94 -10.52 -17.87
CA ALA A 533 3.52 -10.57 -17.54
C ALA A 533 3.19 -11.79 -16.65
N VAL A 534 2.48 -11.55 -15.55
CA VAL A 534 2.07 -12.61 -14.61
C VAL A 534 0.69 -13.16 -14.96
N THR A 535 0.63 -14.46 -15.14
CA THR A 535 -0.63 -15.18 -15.35
C THR A 535 -1.07 -15.91 -14.08
N PRO A 536 -2.37 -15.88 -13.73
CA PRO A 536 -2.89 -16.69 -12.64
C PRO A 536 -2.67 -18.19 -12.89
N GLY A 537 -2.57 -18.96 -11.81
CA GLY A 537 -2.39 -20.41 -11.87
C GLY A 537 -3.53 -21.11 -12.60
N LYS A 538 -3.22 -22.25 -13.23
CA LYS A 538 -4.22 -23.11 -13.88
C LYS A 538 -5.20 -23.66 -12.84
N VAL A 539 -6.41 -23.95 -13.29
CA VAL A 539 -7.52 -24.41 -12.45
C VAL A 539 -7.81 -25.86 -12.77
N ASP A 540 -7.71 -26.72 -11.76
CA ASP A 540 -8.13 -28.12 -11.85
C ASP A 540 -9.38 -28.36 -10.96
N GLY A 541 -10.47 -28.80 -11.59
CA GLY A 541 -11.75 -29.15 -10.95
C GLY A 541 -12.82 -28.06 -10.90
N ASN A 542 -13.95 -28.35 -10.25
CA ASN A 542 -15.12 -27.46 -10.19
C ASN A 542 -14.83 -26.15 -9.42
N ILE A 543 -15.34 -25.04 -9.95
CA ILE A 543 -15.19 -23.69 -9.39
C ILE A 543 -16.42 -23.37 -8.54
N SER A 544 -16.21 -22.91 -7.30
CA SER A 544 -17.29 -22.41 -6.45
C SER A 544 -17.66 -20.99 -6.83
N HIS A 545 -18.93 -20.71 -7.11
CA HIS A 545 -19.41 -19.36 -7.42
C HIS A 545 -19.71 -18.54 -6.16
N ILE A 546 -19.39 -17.24 -6.19
CA ILE A 546 -19.55 -16.29 -5.07
C ILE A 546 -20.54 -15.14 -5.39
N HIS A 547 -21.50 -15.40 -6.28
CA HIS A 547 -22.50 -14.43 -6.73
C HIS A 547 -23.25 -13.74 -5.59
N GLY A 548 -23.08 -12.41 -5.48
CA GLY A 548 -23.87 -11.55 -4.59
C GLY A 548 -23.62 -11.76 -3.11
N TRP A 549 -22.46 -12.31 -2.72
CA TRP A 549 -22.11 -12.49 -1.31
C TRP A 549 -21.95 -11.15 -0.58
N ALA A 550 -21.68 -10.07 -1.31
CA ALA A 550 -21.69 -8.70 -0.77
C ALA A 550 -23.05 -8.30 -0.17
N CYS A 551 -24.17 -8.69 -0.80
CA CYS A 551 -25.52 -8.33 -0.31
C CYS A 551 -26.18 -9.42 0.54
N GLN A 552 -25.77 -10.67 0.40
CA GLN A 552 -26.29 -11.76 1.23
C GLN A 552 -25.79 -11.69 2.68
N THR A 553 -24.66 -11.01 2.91
CA THR A 553 -24.05 -10.89 4.23
C THR A 553 -24.04 -9.43 4.67
N ASN A 554 -24.16 -9.19 5.98
CA ASN A 554 -24.08 -7.84 6.56
C ASN A 554 -22.62 -7.30 6.59
N LEU A 555 -21.75 -7.83 5.72
CA LEU A 555 -20.32 -7.57 5.70
C LEU A 555 -19.85 -7.45 4.25
N THR A 556 -19.73 -6.21 3.78
CA THR A 556 -19.15 -5.89 2.49
C THR A 556 -17.64 -5.76 2.63
N MET A 557 -16.90 -6.36 1.70
CA MET A 557 -15.44 -6.29 1.66
C MET A 557 -14.99 -5.31 0.58
N ASN A 558 -13.95 -4.53 0.85
CA ASN A 558 -13.29 -3.67 -0.14
C ASN A 558 -12.19 -4.46 -0.85
N ILE A 559 -12.22 -4.53 -2.18
CA ILE A 559 -11.23 -5.27 -2.95
C ILE A 559 -10.22 -4.30 -3.56
N LEU A 560 -8.95 -4.50 -3.21
CA LEU A 560 -7.82 -3.63 -3.54
C LEU A 560 -6.75 -4.41 -4.30
N ALA A 561 -6.01 -3.70 -5.14
CA ALA A 561 -4.86 -4.25 -5.83
C ALA A 561 -3.66 -3.30 -5.68
N VAL A 562 -2.51 -3.84 -5.30
CA VAL A 562 -1.26 -3.10 -5.06
C VAL A 562 -0.14 -3.71 -5.88
N ASP A 563 0.66 -2.87 -6.54
CA ASP A 563 1.83 -3.34 -7.29
C ASP A 563 2.89 -3.94 -6.35
N SER A 564 3.11 -5.25 -6.46
CA SER A 564 4.06 -5.98 -5.64
C SER A 564 5.53 -5.60 -5.88
N LEU A 565 5.90 -5.14 -7.08
CA LEU A 565 7.32 -4.90 -7.40
C LEU A 565 7.89 -3.71 -6.64
N ARG A 566 7.09 -2.64 -6.55
CA ARG A 566 7.49 -1.37 -5.93
C ARG A 566 7.10 -1.31 -4.47
N ASN A 567 5.96 -1.91 -4.16
CA ASN A 567 5.29 -1.75 -2.87
C ASN A 567 5.35 -3.05 -2.06
N TYR A 568 6.36 -3.88 -2.30
CA TYR A 568 6.56 -5.14 -1.58
C TYR A 568 6.65 -4.95 -0.06
N HIS A 569 7.17 -3.80 0.38
CA HIS A 569 7.31 -3.44 1.79
C HIS A 569 5.97 -3.42 2.55
N PHE A 570 4.84 -3.15 1.89
CA PHE A 570 3.53 -3.25 2.53
C PHE A 570 3.17 -4.71 2.86
N ALA A 571 3.48 -5.65 1.96
CA ALA A 571 3.27 -7.07 2.22
C ALA A 571 4.27 -7.59 3.27
N GLU A 572 5.53 -7.13 3.24
CA GLU A 572 6.54 -7.47 4.26
C GLU A 572 6.10 -6.98 5.65
N ALA A 573 5.51 -5.78 5.76
CA ALA A 573 4.94 -5.28 7.01
C ALA A 573 3.78 -6.16 7.54
N LEU A 574 3.05 -6.84 6.64
CA LEU A 574 2.06 -7.85 6.96
C LEU A 574 2.65 -9.25 7.26
N GLY A 575 3.99 -9.35 7.30
CA GLY A 575 4.73 -10.60 7.55
C GLY A 575 4.74 -11.55 6.35
N ILE A 576 4.54 -11.03 5.14
CA ILE A 576 4.50 -11.80 3.90
C ILE A 576 5.73 -11.46 3.08
N ASP A 577 6.59 -12.45 2.91
CA ASP A 577 7.73 -12.34 2.02
C ASP A 577 7.29 -12.67 0.59
N LEU A 578 7.17 -11.61 -0.22
CA LEU A 578 6.77 -11.72 -1.62
C LEU A 578 7.89 -12.25 -2.52
N LYS A 579 9.17 -12.08 -2.15
CA LYS A 579 10.29 -12.55 -2.98
C LYS A 579 10.34 -14.07 -3.04
N ASN A 580 9.92 -14.73 -1.96
CA ASN A 580 9.80 -16.18 -1.87
C ASN A 580 8.46 -16.72 -2.41
N LYS A 581 7.53 -15.86 -2.83
CA LYS A 581 6.27 -16.26 -3.47
C LYS A 581 6.44 -16.29 -4.98
N LYS A 582 5.78 -17.26 -5.63
CA LYS A 582 5.73 -17.37 -7.08
C LYS A 582 5.16 -16.08 -7.68
N ASP A 583 5.87 -15.56 -8.68
CA ASP A 583 5.51 -14.33 -9.42
C ASP A 583 5.26 -13.11 -8.52
N MET A 584 5.88 -13.05 -7.33
CA MET A 584 5.67 -12.01 -6.32
C MET A 584 4.20 -11.73 -5.99
N THR A 585 3.34 -12.75 -6.13
CA THR A 585 1.89 -12.59 -6.01
C THR A 585 1.37 -13.18 -4.70
N ALA A 586 0.57 -12.41 -3.96
CA ALA A 586 -0.08 -12.84 -2.74
C ALA A 586 -1.44 -12.16 -2.54
N VAL A 587 -2.37 -12.84 -1.84
CA VAL A 587 -3.68 -12.29 -1.49
C VAL A 587 -3.86 -12.33 0.02
N VAL A 588 -4.35 -11.21 0.57
CA VAL A 588 -4.54 -11.03 2.01
C VAL A 588 -5.93 -10.47 2.27
N ILE A 589 -6.62 -10.97 3.29
CA ILE A 589 -7.79 -10.31 3.86
C ILE A 589 -7.38 -9.70 5.20
N LEU A 590 -7.59 -8.39 5.33
CA LEU A 590 -7.44 -7.62 6.56
C LEU A 590 -8.81 -7.30 7.11
N ASP A 591 -9.13 -7.83 8.27
CA ASP A 591 -10.35 -7.52 9.00
C ASP A 591 -10.03 -6.46 10.07
N SER A 592 -10.34 -5.22 9.74
CA SER A 592 -10.11 -4.04 10.58
C SER A 592 -10.85 -4.12 11.91
N LYS A 593 -12.07 -4.67 11.93
CA LYS A 593 -12.91 -4.76 13.14
C LYS A 593 -12.39 -5.76 14.15
N HIS A 594 -11.84 -6.87 13.67
CA HIS A 594 -11.31 -7.94 14.52
C HIS A 594 -9.77 -7.94 14.63
N GLU A 595 -9.11 -6.89 14.11
CA GLU A 595 -7.64 -6.74 14.06
C GLU A 595 -6.96 -8.04 13.62
N SER A 596 -7.51 -8.68 12.58
CA SER A 596 -7.10 -10.02 12.16
C SER A 596 -6.74 -10.04 10.68
N GLN A 597 -5.68 -10.78 10.36
CA GLN A 597 -5.21 -10.96 9.00
C GLN A 597 -5.34 -12.42 8.58
N TYR A 598 -5.66 -12.64 7.30
CA TYR A 598 -5.75 -13.96 6.69
C TYR A 598 -4.95 -13.93 5.40
N VAL A 599 -4.06 -14.90 5.21
CA VAL A 599 -3.19 -14.97 4.02
C VAL A 599 -3.56 -16.21 3.21
N LEU A 600 -3.73 -16.03 1.89
CA LEU A 600 -3.95 -17.15 0.98
C LEU A 600 -2.71 -18.08 0.98
N SER A 601 -2.92 -19.35 1.32
CA SER A 601 -1.83 -20.32 1.46
C SER A 601 -1.41 -20.98 0.14
N GLY A 602 -2.33 -21.11 -0.83
CA GLY A 602 -2.09 -21.74 -2.14
C GLY A 602 -1.66 -20.76 -3.24
N GLU A 603 -1.51 -21.27 -4.46
CA GLU A 603 -1.26 -20.44 -5.64
C GLU A 603 -2.48 -19.55 -5.96
N TYR A 604 -2.23 -18.35 -6.46
CA TYR A 604 -3.29 -17.43 -6.90
C TYR A 604 -3.94 -17.96 -8.19
N ASN A 605 -5.20 -18.39 -8.08
CA ASN A 605 -6.00 -18.85 -9.22
C ASN A 605 -7.50 -18.59 -8.99
N ALA A 606 -8.31 -18.83 -10.02
CA ALA A 606 -9.74 -18.53 -10.00
C ALA A 606 -10.51 -19.28 -8.89
N LYS A 607 -10.08 -20.50 -8.55
CA LYS A 607 -10.71 -21.36 -7.53
C LYS A 607 -10.32 -20.95 -6.11
N SER A 608 -9.01 -20.85 -5.86
CA SER A 608 -8.43 -20.53 -4.54
C SER A 608 -8.93 -19.19 -3.99
N VAL A 609 -9.05 -18.16 -4.83
CA VAL A 609 -9.51 -16.82 -4.40
C VAL A 609 -10.99 -16.85 -4.04
N ARG A 610 -11.82 -17.53 -4.83
CA ARG A 610 -13.25 -17.68 -4.56
C ARG A 610 -13.49 -18.49 -3.29
N GLU A 611 -12.80 -19.62 -3.13
CA GLU A 611 -12.82 -20.42 -1.91
C GLU A 611 -12.32 -19.64 -0.70
N PHE A 612 -11.31 -18.79 -0.87
CA PHE A 612 -10.78 -17.95 0.20
C PHE A 612 -11.79 -16.91 0.69
N ILE A 613 -12.45 -16.21 -0.23
CA ILE A 613 -13.55 -15.27 0.09
C ILE A 613 -14.72 -16.02 0.74
N ALA A 614 -15.09 -17.18 0.20
CA ALA A 614 -16.18 -18.01 0.73
C ALA A 614 -15.90 -18.54 2.14
N ASN A 615 -14.67 -18.99 2.39
CA ASN A 615 -14.26 -19.48 3.72
C ASN A 615 -14.14 -18.34 4.73
N PHE A 616 -13.73 -17.14 4.30
CA PHE A 616 -13.67 -15.95 5.16
C PHE A 616 -15.06 -15.55 5.65
N THR A 617 -15.99 -15.36 4.71
CA THR A 617 -17.38 -14.98 4.98
C THR A 617 -18.13 -16.03 5.83
N ARG A 618 -17.79 -17.32 5.70
CA ARG A 618 -18.27 -18.40 6.58
C ARG A 618 -17.52 -18.53 7.92
N LYS A 619 -16.53 -17.68 8.19
CA LYS A 619 -15.67 -17.70 9.39
C LYS A 619 -14.92 -19.02 9.60
N GLN A 620 -14.58 -19.72 8.52
CA GLN A 620 -13.84 -20.98 8.55
C GLN A 620 -12.32 -20.80 8.48
N LEU A 621 -11.85 -19.61 8.11
CA LEU A 621 -10.43 -19.32 8.04
C LEU A 621 -9.81 -19.16 9.43
N LYS A 622 -8.57 -19.65 9.57
CA LYS A 622 -7.74 -19.42 10.75
C LYS A 622 -6.95 -18.13 10.55
N ARG A 623 -6.98 -17.25 11.57
CA ARG A 623 -6.15 -16.03 11.60
C ARG A 623 -4.69 -16.39 11.40
N THR A 624 -4.03 -15.66 10.51
CA THR A 624 -2.59 -15.71 10.32
C THR A 624 -1.93 -14.78 11.34
N LEU A 625 -0.86 -15.25 12.00
CA LEU A 625 -0.07 -14.45 12.92
C LEU A 625 1.29 -14.18 12.27
N ARG A 626 1.73 -12.92 12.24
CA ARG A 626 3.05 -12.56 11.72
C ARG A 626 4.12 -13.20 12.58
N THR A 627 4.97 -14.02 11.97
CA THR A 627 6.04 -14.74 12.70
C THR A 627 7.43 -14.16 12.45
N HIS A 628 7.61 -13.34 11.41
CA HIS A 628 8.86 -12.69 11.06
C HIS A 628 8.56 -11.55 10.07
N VAL A 629 9.31 -10.45 10.16
CA VAL A 629 9.36 -9.37 9.17
C VAL A 629 10.85 -9.22 8.84
N GLU A 630 11.22 -9.31 7.56
CA GLU A 630 12.61 -9.10 7.16
C GLU A 630 13.06 -7.68 7.50
N ASP A 631 14.34 -7.53 7.85
CA ASP A 631 14.91 -6.19 8.06
C ASP A 631 14.93 -5.48 6.70
N ALA A 632 14.18 -4.39 6.55
CA ALA A 632 14.31 -3.56 5.37
C ALA A 632 15.75 -3.04 5.30
N ALA A 633 16.40 -3.15 4.14
CA ALA A 633 17.83 -2.86 3.95
C ALA A 633 18.29 -1.47 4.43
N HIS A 634 17.36 -0.53 4.62
CA HIS A 634 17.61 0.85 5.04
C HIS A 634 16.94 1.22 6.37
N THR A 635 16.27 0.29 7.05
CA THR A 635 15.82 0.52 8.43
C THR A 635 16.94 0.10 9.36
N HIS A 636 17.68 1.07 9.88
CA HIS A 636 18.73 0.82 10.86
C HIS A 636 18.11 0.16 12.11
N TYR A 637 18.38 -1.14 12.28
CA TYR A 637 18.10 -1.85 13.51
C TYR A 637 19.33 -1.80 14.42
N PHE A 638 19.16 -1.27 15.63
CA PHE A 638 20.14 -1.39 16.71
C PHE A 638 20.03 -2.76 17.39
N GLY A 639 20.12 -3.85 16.62
CA GLY A 639 20.29 -5.16 17.19
C GLY A 639 21.38 -5.91 16.45
N SER A 640 22.28 -6.47 17.25
CA SER A 640 23.47 -7.13 16.78
C SER A 640 23.10 -8.42 16.04
N ASN A 641 23.28 -8.45 14.72
CA ASN A 641 23.70 -9.66 14.00
C ASN A 641 25.16 -10.05 14.31
N GLY A 642 25.68 -9.60 15.46
CA GLY A 642 26.94 -10.06 16.00
C GLY A 642 26.72 -11.41 16.65
N SER A 643 27.40 -12.42 16.13
CA SER A 643 27.71 -13.66 16.82
C SER A 643 28.50 -13.34 18.10
N ALA A 644 27.82 -12.85 19.12
CA ALA A 644 28.41 -12.69 20.44
C ALA A 644 28.61 -14.10 21.01
N SER A 645 29.87 -14.41 21.28
CA SER A 645 30.31 -15.60 22.01
C SER A 645 29.37 -15.89 23.19
N LYS A 646 28.80 -17.09 23.19
CA LYS A 646 27.95 -17.62 24.27
C LYS A 646 28.77 -17.80 25.54
N GLU A 647 28.99 -16.73 26.30
CA GLU A 647 29.29 -16.86 27.72
C GLU A 647 27.98 -17.20 28.44
N LYS A 648 27.98 -18.34 29.14
CA LYS A 648 26.83 -18.91 29.85
C LYS A 648 26.54 -18.16 31.15
N ASP A 649 26.24 -16.87 31.09
CA ASP A 649 25.82 -16.11 32.26
C ASP A 649 24.46 -15.44 31.96
N PHE A 650 23.38 -16.19 32.20
CA PHE A 650 21.97 -15.78 32.07
C PHE A 650 21.55 -15.11 30.75
N ASP A 651 21.12 -15.93 29.78
CA ASP A 651 20.59 -15.46 28.50
C ASP A 651 19.09 -15.14 28.58
N ILE A 652 18.69 -13.95 28.12
CA ILE A 652 17.28 -13.58 27.98
C ILE A 652 16.77 -14.19 26.68
N ILE A 653 15.77 -15.05 26.80
CA ILE A 653 15.26 -15.80 25.64
C ILE A 653 14.50 -14.83 24.71
N ASN A 654 14.97 -14.70 23.47
CA ASN A 654 14.22 -14.03 22.40
C ASN A 654 13.10 -14.95 21.92
N LEU A 655 11.85 -14.53 22.10
CA LEU A 655 10.67 -15.27 21.67
C LEU A 655 10.21 -14.83 20.29
N THR A 656 9.69 -15.79 19.56
CA THR A 656 8.93 -15.61 18.33
C THR A 656 7.48 -16.03 18.59
N THR A 657 6.56 -15.68 17.70
CA THR A 657 5.17 -16.15 17.75
C THR A 657 5.05 -17.67 17.88
N ARG A 658 5.96 -18.43 17.26
CA ARG A 658 5.97 -19.91 17.30
C ARG A 658 6.51 -20.44 18.64
N SER A 659 7.57 -19.82 19.18
CA SER A 659 8.19 -20.27 20.44
C SER A 659 7.46 -19.77 21.69
N PHE A 660 6.67 -18.69 21.58
CA PHE A 660 5.94 -18.06 22.69
C PHE A 660 5.07 -19.07 23.44
N ARG A 661 4.16 -19.78 22.75
CA ARG A 661 3.26 -20.77 23.38
C ARG A 661 4.01 -21.94 24.00
N ARG A 662 5.10 -22.40 23.38
CA ARG A 662 5.92 -23.49 23.92
C ARG A 662 6.62 -23.04 25.21
N THR A 663 7.08 -21.79 25.27
CA THR A 663 7.81 -21.24 26.40
C THR A 663 6.89 -20.97 27.60
N ILE A 664 5.73 -20.34 27.40
CA ILE A 664 4.81 -20.05 28.54
C ILE A 664 4.15 -21.30 29.14
N ARG A 665 4.13 -22.42 28.40
CA ARG A 665 3.52 -23.70 28.84
C ARG A 665 4.53 -24.67 29.46
N THR A 666 5.79 -24.27 29.66
CA THR A 666 6.78 -25.13 30.32
C THR A 666 6.36 -25.41 31.76
N PRO A 667 6.08 -26.67 32.12
CA PRO A 667 5.56 -27.00 33.44
C PRO A 667 6.63 -26.73 34.52
N GLY A 668 6.22 -26.14 35.64
CA GLY A 668 7.12 -25.90 36.78
C GLY A 668 8.10 -24.73 36.60
N VAL A 669 7.97 -23.93 35.53
CA VAL A 669 8.80 -22.74 35.29
C VAL A 669 7.94 -21.48 35.30
N LEU A 670 8.32 -20.49 36.10
CA LEU A 670 7.70 -19.18 36.11
C LEU A 670 8.30 -18.32 34.98
N SER A 671 7.46 -17.88 34.04
CA SER A 671 7.94 -17.14 32.85
C SER A 671 7.66 -15.65 33.01
N LEU A 672 8.71 -14.84 32.89
CA LEU A 672 8.63 -13.38 32.84
C LEU A 672 8.84 -12.96 31.38
N VAL A 673 7.78 -12.51 30.72
CA VAL A 673 7.84 -12.11 29.31
C VAL A 673 7.69 -10.60 29.18
N ALA A 674 8.70 -9.92 28.65
CA ALA A 674 8.61 -8.53 28.25
C ALA A 674 8.13 -8.43 26.79
N VAL A 675 6.98 -7.79 26.58
CA VAL A 675 6.44 -7.47 25.26
C VAL A 675 6.80 -6.01 24.93
N CYS A 676 7.60 -5.80 23.90
CA CYS A 676 8.13 -4.50 23.51
C CYS A 676 7.74 -4.15 22.08
N GLY A 677 7.52 -2.87 21.77
CA GLY A 677 7.28 -2.40 20.40
C GLY A 677 8.61 -2.07 19.72
N GLY A 678 9.37 -3.09 19.34
CA GLY A 678 10.77 -2.98 18.91
C GLY A 678 11.75 -3.47 19.99
N ALA A 679 12.97 -2.91 19.99
CA ALA A 679 13.98 -3.25 20.98
C ALA A 679 13.53 -2.84 22.40
N CYS A 680 13.52 -3.79 23.34
CA CYS A 680 13.24 -3.49 24.74
C CYS A 680 14.29 -2.54 25.32
N SER A 681 13.86 -1.58 26.13
CA SER A 681 14.78 -0.66 26.81
C SER A 681 15.75 -1.42 27.73
N GLY A 682 17.00 -0.95 27.81
CA GLY A 682 18.01 -1.56 28.68
C GLY A 682 17.59 -1.62 30.15
N HIS A 683 16.77 -0.65 30.60
CA HIS A 683 16.17 -0.66 31.93
C HIS A 683 15.21 -1.82 32.15
N THR A 684 14.31 -2.08 31.18
CA THR A 684 13.38 -3.22 31.21
C THR A 684 14.14 -4.53 31.20
N THR A 685 15.13 -4.66 30.31
CA THR A 685 15.96 -5.86 30.18
C THR A 685 16.74 -6.15 31.47
N ARG A 686 17.34 -5.12 32.09
CA ARG A 686 18.04 -5.24 33.37
C ARG A 686 17.09 -5.63 34.50
N ALA A 687 15.94 -4.96 34.62
CA ALA A 687 14.96 -5.28 35.66
C ALA A 687 14.44 -6.73 35.55
N LEU A 688 14.23 -7.21 34.32
CA LEU A 688 13.79 -8.57 34.03
C LEU A 688 14.84 -9.62 34.41
N SER A 689 16.11 -9.39 34.00
CA SER A 689 17.23 -10.28 34.32
C SER A 689 17.49 -10.35 35.83
N GLU A 690 17.52 -9.19 36.49
CA GLU A 690 17.69 -9.10 37.95
C GLU A 690 16.57 -9.81 38.71
N ALA A 691 15.31 -9.62 38.30
CA ALA A 691 14.18 -10.30 38.92
C ALA A 691 14.24 -11.83 38.74
N ALA A 692 14.60 -12.30 37.54
CA ALA A 692 14.76 -13.73 37.27
C ALA A 692 15.92 -14.34 38.07
N ARG A 693 17.06 -13.64 38.17
CA ARG A 693 18.20 -14.09 38.99
C ARG A 693 17.79 -14.24 40.45
N LEU A 694 17.15 -13.21 41.01
CA LEU A 694 16.70 -13.22 42.41
C LEU A 694 15.72 -14.37 42.70
N LEU A 695 14.78 -14.64 41.79
CA LEU A 695 13.81 -15.71 41.97
C LEU A 695 14.43 -17.11 41.83
N ASN A 696 15.36 -17.29 40.89
CA ASN A 696 16.14 -18.52 40.74
C ASN A 696 16.96 -18.83 42.00
N GLU A 697 17.62 -17.81 42.55
CA GLU A 697 18.37 -17.94 43.80
C GLU A 697 17.48 -18.25 45.02
N CYS A 698 16.19 -17.89 44.98
CA CYS A 698 15.20 -18.25 45.99
C CYS A 698 14.54 -19.63 45.76
N GLY A 699 15.02 -20.42 44.80
CA GLY A 699 14.56 -21.77 44.54
C GLY A 699 13.33 -21.88 43.62
N VAL A 700 12.96 -20.80 42.91
CA VAL A 700 11.92 -20.83 41.87
C VAL A 700 12.57 -20.84 40.50
N ARG A 701 12.36 -21.91 39.72
CA ARG A 701 12.81 -21.94 38.33
C ARG A 701 12.11 -20.84 37.55
N THR A 702 12.86 -19.82 37.16
CA THR A 702 12.37 -18.65 36.44
C THR A 702 13.11 -18.46 35.14
N GLN A 703 12.37 -18.13 34.09
CA GLN A 703 12.92 -17.77 32.80
C GLN A 703 12.53 -16.34 32.44
N ALA A 704 13.52 -15.55 32.05
CA ALA A 704 13.33 -14.22 31.50
C ALA A 704 13.30 -14.33 29.98
N ALA A 705 12.25 -13.78 29.37
CA ALA A 705 12.06 -13.81 27.93
C ALA A 705 11.56 -12.45 27.43
N ARG A 706 11.86 -12.13 26.18
CA ARG A 706 11.36 -10.92 25.52
C ARG A 706 10.82 -11.23 24.14
N ILE A 707 9.82 -10.48 23.70
CA ILE A 707 9.25 -10.56 22.37
C ILE A 707 9.07 -9.16 21.79
N ASP A 708 9.46 -9.02 20.52
CA ASP A 708 9.21 -7.82 19.73
C ASP A 708 7.83 -7.92 19.07
N ALA A 709 6.89 -7.13 19.55
CA ALA A 709 5.52 -7.10 19.07
C ALA A 709 5.36 -6.44 17.68
N LEU A 710 6.37 -5.71 17.18
CA LEU A 710 6.33 -5.18 15.81
C LEU A 710 6.62 -6.27 14.77
N ARG A 711 7.40 -7.29 15.13
CA ARG A 711 7.81 -8.40 14.24
C ARG A 711 7.04 -9.69 14.48
N HIS A 712 6.49 -9.86 15.67
CA HIS A 712 5.85 -11.09 16.12
C HIS A 712 4.47 -10.79 16.70
N ASP A 713 3.43 -11.26 16.02
CA ASP A 713 2.08 -11.15 16.56
C ASP A 713 1.88 -12.17 17.68
N LEU A 714 1.19 -11.72 18.72
CA LEU A 714 0.69 -12.57 19.79
C LEU A 714 -0.78 -12.91 19.55
N PRO A 715 -1.27 -14.04 20.07
CA PRO A 715 -2.71 -14.26 20.18
C PRO A 715 -3.37 -13.08 20.93
N TRP A 716 -4.57 -12.69 20.51
CA TRP A 716 -5.28 -11.50 21.02
C TRP A 716 -5.42 -11.46 22.56
N HIS A 717 -5.45 -12.60 23.23
CA HIS A 717 -5.49 -12.67 24.70
C HIS A 717 -4.23 -12.11 25.39
N TYR A 718 -3.11 -12.02 24.66
CA TYR A 718 -1.81 -11.59 25.17
C TYR A 718 -1.31 -10.31 24.50
N THR A 719 -2.08 -9.71 23.60
CA THR A 719 -1.72 -8.44 22.95
C THR A 719 -1.90 -7.29 23.94
N PRO A 720 -0.82 -6.59 24.34
CA PRO A 720 -0.93 -5.48 25.25
C PRO A 720 -1.42 -4.23 24.50
N SER A 721 -2.12 -3.33 25.20
CA SER A 721 -2.54 -2.05 24.60
C SER A 721 -1.44 -0.97 24.65
N ALA A 722 -0.30 -1.25 25.30
CA ALA A 722 0.81 -0.32 25.45
C ALA A 722 2.14 -1.08 25.54
N TYR A 723 3.22 -0.45 25.09
CA TYR A 723 4.57 -1.01 25.15
C TYR A 723 5.48 -0.11 26.00
N PRO A 724 6.41 -0.69 26.79
CA PRO A 724 6.57 -2.12 27.06
C PRO A 724 5.56 -2.64 28.11
N THR A 725 5.04 -3.86 27.92
CA THR A 725 4.22 -4.56 28.92
C THR A 725 4.91 -5.84 29.36
N ILE A 726 4.98 -6.09 30.68
CA ILE A 726 5.55 -7.33 31.21
C ILE A 726 4.42 -8.25 31.68
N LEU A 727 4.42 -9.47 31.16
CA LEU A 727 3.48 -10.53 31.49
C LEU A 727 4.17 -11.61 32.32
N VAL A 728 3.57 -11.96 33.46
CA VAL A 728 4.04 -13.03 34.33
C VAL A 728 3.12 -14.24 34.18
N PHE A 729 3.69 -15.37 33.79
CA PHE A 729 2.97 -16.63 33.62
C PHE A 729 3.28 -17.61 34.74
N SER A 730 2.24 -18.08 35.42
CA SER A 730 2.37 -18.99 36.56
C SER A 730 2.77 -20.42 36.12
N PRO A 731 3.67 -21.09 36.86
CA PRO A 731 4.15 -22.45 36.54
C PRO A 731 3.07 -23.55 36.60
N TYR A 732 1.89 -23.26 37.17
CA TYR A 732 0.84 -24.24 37.44
C TYR A 732 -0.49 -23.99 36.70
N ARG A 733 -0.58 -22.92 35.89
CA ARG A 733 -1.84 -22.53 35.20
C ARG A 733 -1.78 -22.66 33.66
N ASN A 734 -0.86 -23.47 33.14
CA ASN A 734 -0.72 -23.81 31.70
C ASN A 734 -0.74 -22.60 30.73
N GLY A 735 -0.31 -21.42 31.19
CA GLY A 735 -0.26 -20.19 30.39
C GLY A 735 -1.60 -19.49 30.14
N GLU A 736 -2.72 -19.97 30.67
CA GLU A 736 -4.05 -19.34 30.48
C GLU A 736 -4.27 -18.11 31.35
N ASP A 737 -3.59 -18.04 32.50
CA ASP A 737 -3.71 -16.94 33.44
C ASP A 737 -2.37 -16.20 33.55
N SER A 738 -2.35 -14.98 33.02
CA SER A 738 -1.18 -14.11 33.00
C SER A 738 -1.47 -12.84 33.78
N ARG A 739 -0.46 -12.32 34.48
CA ARG A 739 -0.58 -11.05 35.20
C ARG A 739 0.29 -10.00 34.53
N ALA A 740 -0.34 -8.91 34.12
CA ALA A 740 0.36 -7.76 33.57
C ALA A 740 0.94 -6.89 34.68
N TYR A 741 2.12 -6.33 34.43
CA TYR A 741 2.69 -5.28 35.27
C TYR A 741 1.84 -4.00 35.13
N PRO A 742 1.58 -3.26 36.24
CA PRO A 742 0.79 -2.03 36.18
C PRO A 742 1.40 -0.99 35.22
N ARG A 743 0.56 -0.30 34.44
CA ARG A 743 0.99 0.60 33.37
C ARG A 743 1.65 1.87 33.88
N ASP A 744 1.08 2.46 34.93
CA ASP A 744 1.50 3.78 35.46
C ASP A 744 2.69 3.69 36.41
N VAL A 745 3.17 2.47 36.68
CA VAL A 745 4.26 2.23 37.63
C VAL A 745 5.54 1.95 36.86
N ARG A 746 6.63 2.61 37.28
CA ARG A 746 7.96 2.33 36.72
C ARG A 746 8.34 0.86 36.92
N ILE A 747 8.80 0.21 35.86
CA ILE A 747 9.27 -1.18 35.89
C ILE A 747 10.48 -1.27 36.82
N SER A 748 10.42 -2.11 37.85
CA SER A 748 11.54 -2.33 38.77
C SER A 748 11.72 -3.81 39.04
N SER A 749 12.93 -4.24 39.39
CA SER A 749 13.19 -5.64 39.75
C SER A 749 12.38 -6.05 40.98
N SER A 750 12.29 -5.20 42.00
CA SER A 750 11.47 -5.42 43.20
C SER A 750 9.98 -5.51 42.88
N GLY A 751 9.47 -4.63 42.01
CA GLY A 751 8.08 -4.68 41.54
C GLY A 751 7.78 -5.97 40.77
N LEU A 752 8.71 -6.43 39.91
CA LEU A 752 8.56 -7.68 39.16
C LEU A 752 8.59 -8.90 40.06
N VAL A 753 9.47 -8.93 41.06
CA VAL A 753 9.47 -9.99 42.09
C VAL A 753 8.16 -9.98 42.86
N ALA A 754 7.65 -8.80 43.26
CA ALA A 754 6.37 -8.70 43.96
C ALA A 754 5.20 -9.21 43.10
N LEU A 755 5.15 -8.87 41.81
CA LEU A 755 4.14 -9.39 40.88
C LEU A 755 4.26 -10.91 40.71
N SER A 756 5.50 -11.41 40.61
CA SER A 756 5.83 -12.83 40.50
C SER A 756 5.37 -13.62 41.71
N LEU A 757 5.62 -13.12 42.92
CA LEU A 757 5.14 -13.71 44.17
C LEU A 757 3.61 -13.81 44.21
N ARG A 758 2.91 -12.79 43.72
CA ARG A 758 1.44 -12.81 43.63
C ARG A 758 0.93 -13.86 42.64
N ALA A 759 1.71 -14.21 41.60
CA ALA A 759 1.38 -15.23 40.61
C ALA A 759 1.67 -16.68 41.08
N LEU A 760 2.43 -16.84 42.17
CA LEU A 760 2.73 -18.14 42.77
C LEU A 760 1.61 -18.61 43.73
N PRO A 761 1.41 -19.93 43.88
CA PRO A 761 0.56 -20.48 44.94
C PRO A 761 1.06 -20.06 46.33
N THR A 762 0.16 -19.90 47.30
CA THR A 762 0.49 -19.43 48.66
C THR A 762 1.64 -20.18 49.33
N PRO A 763 1.75 -21.53 49.29
CA PRO A 763 2.86 -22.24 49.92
C PRO A 763 4.22 -21.85 49.34
N LEU A 764 4.33 -21.76 48.00
CA LEU A 764 5.54 -21.31 47.31
C LEU A 764 5.80 -19.82 47.56
N HIS A 765 4.78 -18.98 47.53
CA HIS A 765 4.91 -17.56 47.85
C HIS A 765 5.52 -17.38 49.25
N LEU A 766 5.01 -18.06 50.28
CA LEU A 766 5.53 -17.95 51.64
C LEU A 766 6.98 -18.41 51.75
N ARG A 767 7.32 -19.54 51.12
CA ARG A 767 8.70 -20.06 51.10
C ARG A 767 9.68 -19.08 50.47
N VAL A 768 9.35 -18.56 49.29
CA VAL A 768 10.20 -17.61 48.55
C VAL A 768 10.32 -16.31 49.33
N ARG A 769 9.20 -15.81 49.89
CA ARG A 769 9.19 -14.56 50.65
C ARG A 769 10.00 -14.68 51.94
N LEU A 770 10.01 -15.83 52.62
CA LEU A 770 10.85 -16.06 53.79
C LEU A 770 12.35 -15.97 53.44
N VAL A 771 12.75 -16.56 52.31
CA VAL A 771 14.13 -16.48 51.81
C VAL A 771 14.50 -15.04 51.44
N LEU A 772 13.60 -14.30 50.80
CA LEU A 772 13.81 -12.88 50.50
C LEU A 772 13.95 -12.05 51.79
N CYS A 773 13.09 -12.25 52.80
CA CYS A 773 13.20 -11.55 54.08
C CYS A 773 14.54 -11.82 54.78
N ALA A 774 15.08 -13.04 54.67
CA ALA A 774 16.37 -13.39 55.27
C ALA A 774 17.55 -12.62 54.64
N ARG A 775 17.46 -12.25 53.37
CA ARG A 775 18.52 -11.57 52.59
C ARG A 775 18.56 -10.05 52.77
N ILE A 776 17.48 -9.44 53.26
CA ILE A 776 17.42 -8.01 53.55
C ILE A 776 18.54 -7.65 54.56
N ARG A 777 19.18 -6.48 54.42
CA ARG A 777 20.22 -6.02 55.37
C ARG A 777 19.65 -5.21 56.53
N ALA A 778 18.70 -4.32 56.25
CA ALA A 778 18.09 -3.45 57.25
C ALA A 778 17.14 -4.22 58.19
N ILE A 779 17.25 -3.97 59.51
CA ILE A 779 16.44 -4.65 60.53
C ILE A 779 14.98 -4.20 60.48
N THR A 780 14.73 -2.93 60.17
CA THR A 780 13.38 -2.35 60.00
C THR A 780 12.64 -3.04 58.85
N GLU A 781 13.25 -3.12 57.68
CA GLU A 781 12.69 -3.80 56.50
C GLU A 781 12.45 -5.31 56.74
N LYS A 782 13.29 -5.98 57.54
CA LYS A 782 13.04 -7.38 57.95
C LYS A 782 11.75 -7.51 58.78
N LYS A 783 11.52 -6.57 59.70
CA LYS A 783 10.33 -6.56 60.55
C LYS A 783 9.07 -6.34 59.70
N ASP A 784 9.14 -5.42 58.74
CA ASP A 784 8.06 -5.15 57.80
C ASP A 784 7.80 -6.35 56.88
N CYS A 785 8.85 -6.98 56.35
CA CYS A 785 8.73 -8.19 55.52
C CYS A 785 8.00 -9.35 56.26
N LEU A 786 8.35 -9.59 57.53
CA LEU A 786 7.68 -10.60 58.38
C LEU A 786 6.26 -10.19 58.76
N LYS A 787 5.98 -8.89 58.95
CA LYS A 787 4.63 -8.37 59.17
C LYS A 787 3.75 -8.64 57.95
N ASP A 788 4.21 -8.27 56.76
CA ASP A 788 3.46 -8.50 55.52
C ASP A 788 3.20 -9.99 55.23
N MET A 789 4.16 -10.86 55.55
CA MET A 789 3.97 -12.31 55.45
C MET A 789 2.80 -12.78 56.32
N ARG A 790 2.74 -12.32 57.57
CA ARG A 790 1.65 -12.65 58.50
C ARG A 790 0.31 -12.12 57.99
N GLU A 791 0.26 -10.88 57.52
CA GLU A 791 -0.95 -10.27 56.96
C GLU A 791 -1.44 -11.02 55.71
N ASN A 792 -0.53 -11.47 54.83
CA ASN A 792 -0.88 -12.30 53.68
C ASN A 792 -1.52 -13.63 54.12
N VAL A 793 -0.95 -14.32 55.11
CA VAL A 793 -1.54 -15.56 55.63
C VAL A 793 -2.92 -15.31 56.24
N VAL A 794 -3.08 -14.24 57.04
CA VAL A 794 -4.39 -13.85 57.61
C VAL A 794 -5.41 -13.57 56.51
N SER A 795 -5.03 -12.86 55.45
CA SER A 795 -5.89 -12.61 54.28
C SER A 795 -6.32 -13.92 53.61
N VAL A 796 -5.39 -14.85 53.42
CA VAL A 796 -5.66 -16.17 52.82
C VAL A 796 -6.58 -17.01 53.72
N ILE A 797 -6.38 -16.98 55.04
CA ILE A 797 -7.27 -17.62 56.02
C ILE A 797 -8.68 -17.03 55.90
N GLY A 798 -8.82 -15.70 55.88
CA GLY A 798 -10.10 -15.01 55.73
C GLY A 798 -10.86 -15.44 54.46
N ARG A 799 -10.16 -15.55 53.32
CA ARG A 799 -10.75 -16.04 52.07
C ARG A 799 -11.20 -17.50 52.18
N ASN A 800 -10.36 -18.39 52.71
CA ASN A 800 -10.71 -19.81 52.86
C ASN A 800 -11.83 -20.04 53.88
N LEU A 801 -11.92 -19.24 54.94
CA LEU A 801 -13.04 -19.26 55.89
C LEU A 801 -14.35 -18.84 55.23
N LYS A 802 -14.32 -17.82 54.36
CA LYS A 802 -15.49 -17.41 53.57
C LYS A 802 -15.98 -18.58 52.71
N TYR A 803 -15.08 -19.25 51.98
CA TYR A 803 -15.45 -20.43 51.19
C TYR A 803 -15.98 -21.57 52.07
N TRP A 804 -15.32 -21.88 53.18
CA TRP A 804 -15.75 -22.92 54.10
C TRP A 804 -17.15 -22.70 54.69
N ARG A 805 -17.52 -21.43 54.94
CA ARG A 805 -18.88 -21.04 55.38
C ARG A 805 -19.92 -21.17 54.28
N GLN A 806 -19.55 -20.92 53.03
CA GLN A 806 -20.46 -20.94 51.87
C GLN A 806 -20.71 -22.34 51.32
N THR A 807 -19.76 -23.26 51.47
CA THR A 807 -19.86 -24.61 50.89
C THR A 807 -20.77 -25.52 51.70
N GLN A 808 -21.80 -26.07 51.06
CA GLN A 808 -22.70 -27.09 51.63
C GLN A 808 -22.17 -28.53 51.47
N ILE A 809 -21.16 -28.73 50.61
CA ILE A 809 -20.59 -30.05 50.32
C ILE A 809 -19.66 -30.51 51.45
N HIS A 810 -20.01 -31.62 52.12
CA HIS A 810 -19.28 -32.13 53.29
C HIS A 810 -17.80 -32.46 53.00
N GLU A 811 -17.51 -33.17 51.91
CA GLU A 811 -16.15 -33.53 51.46
C GLU A 811 -15.26 -32.30 51.21
N LEU A 812 -15.82 -31.27 50.57
CA LEU A 812 -15.15 -30.01 50.28
C LEU A 812 -14.91 -29.22 51.58
N LYS A 813 -15.91 -29.19 52.47
CA LYS A 813 -15.83 -28.54 53.78
C LYS A 813 -14.76 -29.17 54.67
N LYS A 814 -14.63 -30.51 54.67
CA LYS A 814 -13.57 -31.25 55.37
C LYS A 814 -12.19 -30.92 54.79
N SER A 815 -12.07 -30.87 53.47
CA SER A 815 -10.82 -30.53 52.78
C SER A 815 -10.38 -29.08 53.04
N LEU A 816 -11.32 -28.13 53.01
CA LEU A 816 -11.08 -26.73 53.36
C LEU A 816 -10.72 -26.57 54.84
N LEU A 817 -11.34 -27.32 55.75
CA LEU A 817 -10.99 -27.31 57.18
C LEU A 817 -9.54 -27.78 57.39
N LYS A 818 -9.12 -28.86 56.71
CA LYS A 818 -7.73 -29.35 56.77
C LYS A 818 -6.75 -28.30 56.26
N ARG A 819 -7.07 -27.63 55.15
CA ARG A 819 -6.26 -26.52 54.63
C ARG A 819 -6.19 -25.35 55.64
N LEU A 820 -7.30 -25.01 56.29
CA LEU A 820 -7.36 -23.96 57.31
C LEU A 820 -6.53 -24.31 58.55
N GLN A 821 -6.54 -25.57 59.01
CA GLN A 821 -5.69 -26.05 60.10
C GLN A 821 -4.20 -25.85 59.77
N ASN A 822 -3.78 -26.25 58.56
CA ASN A 822 -2.40 -26.07 58.11
C ASN A 822 -2.03 -24.59 57.93
N LEU A 823 -2.94 -23.75 57.44
CA LEU A 823 -2.73 -22.30 57.37
C LEU A 823 -2.57 -21.67 58.76
N ASN A 824 -3.37 -22.10 59.73
CA ASN A 824 -3.26 -21.63 61.11
C ASN A 824 -1.93 -22.06 61.73
N GLN A 825 -1.51 -23.30 61.50
CA GLN A 825 -0.21 -23.79 61.94
C GLN A 825 0.95 -22.99 61.32
N ALA A 826 0.89 -22.70 60.01
CA ALA A 826 1.87 -21.85 59.34
C ALA A 826 1.89 -20.41 59.92
N TYR A 827 0.72 -19.85 60.24
CA TYR A 827 0.60 -18.54 60.89
C TYR A 827 1.24 -18.50 62.28
N LEU A 828 1.02 -19.55 63.09
CA LEU A 828 1.60 -19.66 64.43
C LEU A 828 3.13 -19.70 64.36
N PHE A 829 3.71 -20.55 63.51
CA PHE A 829 5.16 -20.61 63.35
C PHE A 829 5.75 -19.30 62.80
N LEU A 830 5.06 -18.63 61.86
CA LEU A 830 5.45 -17.30 61.40
C LEU A 830 5.41 -16.24 62.50
N SER A 831 4.48 -16.34 63.45
CA SER A 831 4.35 -15.41 64.57
C SER A 831 5.43 -15.58 65.63
N LEU A 832 6.06 -16.76 65.68
CA LEU A 832 7.18 -17.08 66.59
C LEU A 832 8.55 -16.65 66.05
N LEU A 833 8.63 -16.22 64.78
CA LEU A 833 9.88 -15.78 64.16
C LEU A 833 10.23 -14.34 64.51
N HIS A 834 11.43 -14.14 65.06
CA HIS A 834 12.03 -12.82 65.23
C HIS A 834 13.04 -12.51 64.10
N THR A 835 13.43 -11.25 63.90
CA THR A 835 14.38 -10.83 62.85
C THR A 835 15.76 -11.50 62.99
N SER A 836 16.14 -11.87 64.20
CA SER A 836 17.36 -12.64 64.54
C SER A 836 17.28 -14.12 64.13
N ASP A 837 16.07 -14.65 63.95
CA ASP A 837 15.81 -16.07 63.69
C ASP A 837 15.90 -16.46 62.20
N LEU A 838 16.15 -15.49 61.31
CA LEU A 838 16.18 -15.67 59.86
C LEU A 838 17.48 -16.31 59.31
N LYS A 839 18.46 -16.67 60.15
CA LYS A 839 19.71 -17.33 59.72
C LYS A 839 19.44 -18.77 59.23
N GLU A 840 20.24 -19.26 58.27
CA GLU A 840 19.99 -20.55 57.58
C GLU A 840 19.93 -21.79 58.51
N ASN A 841 20.59 -21.76 59.67
CA ASN A 841 20.64 -22.88 60.62
C ASN A 841 19.76 -22.72 61.87
N ASN A 842 18.75 -21.84 61.87
CA ASN A 842 17.87 -21.66 63.03
C ASN A 842 16.72 -22.69 63.05
N CYS A 843 16.56 -23.40 64.17
CA CYS A 843 15.47 -24.38 64.36
C CYS A 843 14.07 -23.78 64.10
N LYS A 844 13.80 -22.54 64.54
CA LYS A 844 12.49 -21.89 64.33
C LYS A 844 12.18 -21.64 62.86
N ARG A 845 13.20 -21.23 62.08
CA ARG A 845 13.08 -21.06 60.62
C ARG A 845 12.77 -22.40 59.94
N ASN A 846 13.44 -23.47 60.38
CA ASN A 846 13.21 -24.81 59.83
C ASN A 846 11.80 -25.35 60.18
N PHE A 847 11.28 -25.08 61.37
CA PHE A 847 9.88 -25.40 61.71
C PHE A 847 8.88 -24.65 60.82
N ALA A 848 9.12 -23.36 60.54
CA ALA A 848 8.28 -22.59 59.62
C ALA A 848 8.33 -23.15 58.19
N LEU A 849 9.52 -23.49 57.68
CA LEU A 849 9.67 -24.12 56.36
C LEU A 849 8.95 -25.47 56.28
N LYS A 850 9.07 -26.32 57.30
CA LYS A 850 8.35 -27.60 57.38
C LYS A 850 6.83 -27.40 57.35
N SER A 851 6.32 -26.39 58.05
CA SER A 851 4.88 -26.06 58.00
C SER A 851 4.41 -25.61 56.61
N PHE A 852 5.28 -24.99 55.81
CA PHE A 852 4.96 -24.63 54.42
C PHE A 852 4.95 -25.86 53.51
N ASP A 853 5.81 -26.84 53.75
CA ASP A 853 5.80 -28.11 53.02
C ASP A 853 4.53 -28.93 53.37
N ASP A 854 4.12 -28.97 54.64
CA ASP A 854 2.85 -29.57 55.09
C ASP A 854 1.63 -28.83 54.50
N LEU A 855 1.72 -27.51 54.36
CA LEU A 855 0.70 -26.72 53.67
C LEU A 855 0.65 -27.06 52.17
N SER A 856 1.80 -27.23 51.52
CA SER A 856 1.90 -27.56 50.10
C SER A 856 1.24 -28.91 49.76
N THR A 857 1.47 -29.94 50.57
CA THR A 857 0.87 -31.27 50.37
C THR A 857 -0.65 -31.27 50.45
N ASN A 858 -1.24 -30.35 51.23
CA ASN A 858 -2.69 -30.21 51.40
C ASN A 858 -3.27 -28.96 50.71
N TRP A 859 -2.50 -28.30 49.85
CA TRP A 859 -2.91 -27.04 49.23
C TRP A 859 -3.93 -27.27 48.12
N TYR A 860 -3.71 -28.22 47.23
CA TYR A 860 -4.62 -28.49 46.12
C TYR A 860 -5.78 -29.39 46.58
N ILE A 861 -7.01 -28.92 46.38
CA ILE A 861 -8.22 -29.71 46.63
C ILE A 861 -8.75 -30.13 45.27
N ASP A 862 -8.86 -31.42 45.02
CA ASP A 862 -9.45 -31.94 43.79
C ASP A 862 -10.97 -31.78 43.84
N THR A 863 -11.43 -30.61 43.42
CA THR A 863 -12.85 -30.28 43.35
C THR A 863 -13.58 -31.12 42.30
N SER A 864 -12.88 -31.63 41.29
CA SER A 864 -13.49 -32.36 40.17
C SER A 864 -13.97 -33.76 40.55
N SER A 865 -13.18 -34.49 41.35
CA SER A 865 -13.59 -35.79 41.89
C SER A 865 -14.66 -35.66 42.98
N ILE A 866 -14.60 -34.60 43.79
CA ILE A 866 -15.59 -34.31 44.83
C ILE A 866 -16.95 -33.92 44.24
N LEU A 867 -16.97 -33.11 43.16
CA LEU A 867 -18.20 -32.72 42.47
C LEU A 867 -18.78 -33.88 41.63
N ARG A 868 -17.94 -34.74 41.04
CA ARG A 868 -18.39 -35.95 40.32
C ARG A 868 -19.07 -36.97 41.24
N LYS A 869 -18.61 -37.12 42.49
CA LYS A 869 -19.21 -38.05 43.47
C LYS A 869 -20.59 -37.62 43.98
N ASN A 870 -20.93 -36.33 43.91
CA ASN A 870 -22.14 -35.78 44.54
C ASN A 870 -23.26 -35.37 43.57
N GLY A 871 -23.21 -35.77 42.29
CA GLY A 871 -24.35 -35.64 41.37
C GLY A 871 -24.82 -34.21 41.09
N SER A 872 -24.27 -33.60 40.05
CA SER A 872 -24.71 -32.34 39.39
C SER A 872 -24.59 -31.02 40.17
N LEU A 873 -23.75 -30.10 39.66
CA LEU A 873 -24.12 -28.78 39.16
C LEU A 873 -22.85 -28.00 38.76
N SER A 874 -23.06 -27.06 37.84
CA SER A 874 -22.13 -26.29 37.00
C SER A 874 -20.82 -25.79 37.62
N PRO A 875 -19.76 -25.62 36.80
CA PRO A 875 -18.47 -25.10 37.24
C PRO A 875 -18.57 -23.58 37.38
N ILE A 876 -18.89 -23.09 38.58
CA ILE A 876 -18.57 -21.72 38.95
C ILE A 876 -17.36 -21.78 39.87
N ILE A 877 -16.36 -20.95 39.54
CA ILE A 877 -15.15 -20.57 40.29
C ILE A 877 -13.85 -21.16 39.71
N ARG A 878 -13.21 -20.36 38.84
CA ARG A 878 -11.78 -20.40 38.47
C ARG A 878 -10.96 -19.50 39.41
#